data_AF-A0A8J5CX86-F1
#
_entry.id   AF-A0A8J5CX86-F1
#
_cell.length_a   1.000
_cell.length_b   1.000
_cell.length_c   1.000
_cell.angle_alpha   90.00
_cell.angle_beta   90.00
_cell.angle_gamma   90.00
#
_symmetry.space_group_name_H-M   'P 1'
#
loop_
_entity.id
_entity.type
_entity.pdbx_description
1 polymer ?
#
loop_
_entity_poly.entity_id
_entity_poly.type
_entity_poly.pdbx_seq_one_letter_code
_entity_poly.pdbx_strand_id
1 'polypeptide(L)'
;MRKRDSKKLVETKARLRALGEENTRYQFLIRTSKKAGEVELLIRDNGYLRNKLKDQEEDFRLQNNTLLKELSKARLVGENEQYERQLNVLCSSQGGELGGEDDHSCTDDSKEVIRLRGELKEMQKTLFEAEARIETDSQAHTEKVSALSTQISQLTHILQTHSIPLDEGEISLGKGGGVSFKKLTLQDDDGLETDLERTTDTLQSQDKCTELQREVAGVQTALRKQKEHTTTLTTENARLEDCLKSAKQRTYVEELKESLHDAENKLTESNSNLAEKSRLYEAAVQSVEELEHKLGGTEGALQESRDAILQRNNNVKLAESRHDLMEEMKAHMEEEKQKQKIEIEQLQVLHKDENASHVTQNQQLKNKLQEINGKVNEMSDLNMKVTQLEQEKVLMKESSEKLLEDVQSAHRQVQEATDRVTAEKCQEIEKIKWEYKNEKSDLETQLEICTIQRQEAEEMVEALRRKVSDGEEEQRIHERKGVTLMKDLKKQLVAEKKRADRLQEKLSQLLTDPAQLTAITTAVSEAGDDVSSVSSWSLVSGEPRESSTRENSIIVSPQGSPPPGMVTEETVSLVNRLTEVQQNKWQLEERITHLESSAAAMADDLLKKSAIIQHFCMDHKNNEHRVSPHLSPAPDTLGDKLNVRRVLEMVRGGGGEESLREINRRLQNLLEETLGKNMQLHKDVENLSQQVHQLSKLAAVKTESDLPAAVDVYNETQPSSEGRPDTSVS
;
A
#
# COMPACT_ATOMS: atom_id res chain seq x y z
N MET A 1 -62.61 48.19 -48.34
CA MET A 1 -61.33 47.81 -47.69
C MET A 1 -61.65 46.84 -46.53
N ARG A 2 -61.53 47.22 -45.25
CA ARG A 2 -61.72 46.43 -44.00
C ARG A 2 -61.92 44.90 -44.12
N LYS A 3 -63.02 44.38 -44.69
CA LYS A 3 -63.23 42.93 -44.89
C LYS A 3 -62.13 42.23 -45.72
N ARG A 4 -61.59 42.90 -46.75
CA ARG A 4 -60.48 42.37 -47.59
C ARG A 4 -59.18 42.27 -46.78
N ASP A 5 -58.93 43.25 -45.93
CA ASP A 5 -57.70 43.40 -45.17
C ASP A 5 -57.72 42.48 -43.94
N SER A 6 -58.91 42.31 -43.34
CA SER A 6 -59.19 41.27 -42.34
C SER A 6 -58.99 39.85 -42.90
N LYS A 7 -59.48 39.54 -44.12
CA LYS A 7 -59.20 38.24 -44.77
C LYS A 7 -57.69 38.02 -44.94
N LYS A 8 -56.96 39.01 -45.48
CA LYS A 8 -55.50 38.96 -45.61
C LYS A 8 -54.79 38.72 -44.27
N LEU A 9 -55.25 39.35 -43.18
CA LEU A 9 -54.66 39.19 -41.84
C LEU A 9 -54.91 37.80 -41.25
N VAL A 10 -56.06 37.17 -41.53
CA VAL A 10 -56.32 35.76 -41.16
C VAL A 10 -55.44 34.82 -41.98
N GLU A 11 -55.30 35.10 -43.28
CA GLU A 11 -54.50 34.32 -44.23
C GLU A 11 -52.99 34.37 -43.92
N THR A 12 -52.44 35.55 -43.57
CA THR A 12 -51.04 35.66 -43.10
C THR A 12 -50.83 35.00 -41.74
N LYS A 13 -51.77 35.12 -40.80
CA LYS A 13 -51.69 34.40 -39.51
C LYS A 13 -51.74 32.88 -39.68
N ALA A 14 -52.56 32.36 -40.60
CA ALA A 14 -52.60 30.95 -40.94
C ALA A 14 -51.27 30.47 -41.56
N ARG A 15 -50.71 31.24 -42.52
CA ARG A 15 -49.41 30.94 -43.13
C ARG A 15 -48.25 31.00 -42.13
N LEU A 16 -48.27 31.96 -41.20
CA LEU A 16 -47.26 32.08 -40.14
C LEU A 16 -47.34 30.91 -39.14
N ARG A 17 -48.54 30.44 -38.80
CA ARG A 17 -48.71 29.22 -38.01
C ARG A 17 -48.16 27.99 -38.75
N ALA A 18 -48.51 27.81 -40.02
CA ALA A 18 -48.03 26.69 -40.83
C ALA A 18 -46.49 26.67 -40.92
N LEU A 19 -45.85 27.81 -41.18
CA LEU A 19 -44.38 27.94 -41.16
C LEU A 19 -43.77 27.67 -39.77
N GLY A 20 -44.48 27.99 -38.69
CA GLY A 20 -44.08 27.63 -37.33
C GLY A 20 -44.09 26.13 -37.08
N GLU A 21 -45.17 25.44 -37.49
CA GLU A 21 -45.29 23.97 -37.45
C GLU A 21 -44.28 23.26 -38.36
N GLU A 22 -43.95 23.87 -39.51
CA GLU A 22 -42.93 23.36 -40.42
C GLU A 22 -41.51 23.51 -39.84
N ASN A 23 -41.20 24.65 -39.22
CA ASN A 23 -39.94 24.90 -38.54
C ASN A 23 -39.74 23.96 -37.33
N THR A 24 -40.77 23.69 -36.52
CA THR A 24 -40.64 22.71 -35.42
C THR A 24 -40.43 21.29 -35.94
N ARG A 25 -41.05 20.91 -37.07
CA ARG A 25 -40.77 19.63 -37.76
C ARG A 25 -39.34 19.56 -38.29
N TYR A 26 -38.82 20.62 -38.92
CA TYR A 26 -37.43 20.64 -39.38
C TYR A 26 -36.44 20.60 -38.20
N GLN A 27 -36.68 21.32 -37.10
CA GLN A 27 -35.84 21.21 -35.90
C GLN A 27 -35.87 19.80 -35.29
N PHE A 28 -37.04 19.16 -35.24
CA PHE A 28 -37.14 17.77 -34.80
C PHE A 28 -36.33 16.84 -35.72
N LEU A 29 -36.53 16.94 -37.04
CA LEU A 29 -35.86 16.11 -38.03
C LEU A 29 -34.33 16.32 -38.06
N ILE A 30 -33.86 17.54 -37.76
CA ILE A 30 -32.44 17.85 -37.57
C ILE A 30 -31.91 17.16 -36.29
N ARG A 31 -32.60 17.29 -35.14
CA ARG A 31 -32.18 16.64 -33.88
C ARG A 31 -32.21 15.11 -33.97
N THR A 32 -33.20 14.52 -34.65
CA THR A 32 -33.28 13.07 -34.88
C THR A 32 -32.47 12.60 -36.09
N SER A 33 -31.73 13.49 -36.76
CA SER A 33 -30.88 13.09 -37.88
C SER A 33 -29.70 12.27 -37.35
N LYS A 34 -29.38 11.15 -38.01
CA LYS A 34 -28.19 10.34 -37.73
C LYS A 34 -26.92 11.21 -37.68
N LYS A 35 -26.85 12.23 -38.54
CA LYS A 35 -25.72 13.19 -38.60
C LYS A 35 -25.63 14.12 -37.39
N ALA A 36 -26.73 14.40 -36.69
CA ALA A 36 -26.69 15.15 -35.43
C ALA A 36 -26.14 14.26 -34.30
N GLY A 37 -26.61 13.01 -34.19
CA GLY A 37 -26.05 12.04 -33.23
C GLY A 37 -24.57 11.73 -33.47
N GLU A 38 -24.14 11.64 -34.73
CA GLU A 38 -22.72 11.53 -35.11
C GLU A 38 -21.91 12.76 -34.69
N VAL A 39 -22.46 13.97 -34.82
CA VAL A 39 -21.80 15.21 -34.35
C VAL A 39 -21.76 15.29 -32.83
N GLU A 40 -22.82 14.90 -32.11
CA GLU A 40 -22.83 14.85 -30.65
C GLU A 40 -21.83 13.84 -30.09
N LEU A 41 -21.68 12.67 -30.75
CA LEU A 41 -20.65 11.69 -30.42
C LEU A 41 -19.25 12.25 -30.69
N LEU A 42 -19.00 12.85 -31.86
CA LEU A 42 -17.71 13.48 -32.16
C LEU A 42 -17.36 14.64 -31.21
N ILE A 43 -18.35 15.39 -30.71
CA ILE A 43 -18.15 16.41 -29.68
C ILE A 43 -17.75 15.77 -28.34
N ARG A 44 -18.42 14.68 -27.94
CA ARG A 44 -18.08 13.92 -26.73
C ARG A 44 -16.67 13.34 -26.79
N ASP A 45 -16.32 12.74 -27.92
CA ASP A 45 -15.01 12.11 -28.14
C ASP A 45 -13.89 13.17 -28.23
N ASN A 46 -14.15 14.33 -28.85
CA ASN A 46 -13.24 15.48 -28.78
C ASN A 46 -13.09 16.02 -27.35
N GLY A 47 -14.16 16.03 -26.55
CA GLY A 47 -14.10 16.39 -25.13
C GLY A 47 -13.22 15.42 -24.33
N TYR A 48 -13.43 14.11 -24.50
CA TYR A 48 -12.62 13.08 -23.88
C TYR A 48 -11.14 13.16 -24.30
N LEU A 49 -10.85 13.35 -25.58
CA LEU A 49 -9.48 13.50 -26.09
C LEU A 49 -8.80 14.78 -25.60
N ARG A 50 -9.52 15.90 -25.47
CA ARG A 50 -8.98 17.14 -24.88
C ARG A 50 -8.68 17.00 -23.40
N ASN A 51 -9.57 16.34 -22.64
CA ASN A 51 -9.31 16.06 -21.23
C ASN A 51 -8.07 15.17 -21.11
N LYS A 52 -8.02 14.05 -21.83
CA LYS A 52 -6.86 13.14 -21.82
C LYS A 52 -5.55 13.81 -22.24
N LEU A 53 -5.59 14.74 -23.20
CA LEU A 53 -4.42 15.55 -23.57
C LEU A 53 -4.02 16.50 -22.44
N LYS A 54 -4.98 17.20 -21.83
CA LYS A 54 -4.73 18.08 -20.67
C LYS A 54 -4.16 17.30 -19.48
N ASP A 55 -4.69 16.12 -19.19
CA ASP A 55 -4.20 15.25 -18.11
C ASP A 55 -2.74 14.84 -18.39
N GLN A 56 -2.42 14.48 -19.63
CA GLN A 56 -1.04 14.22 -20.07
C GLN A 56 -0.14 15.47 -20.02
N GLU A 57 -0.64 16.65 -20.36
CA GLU A 57 0.10 17.92 -20.23
C GLU A 57 0.37 18.27 -18.75
N GLU A 58 -0.56 17.98 -17.85
CA GLU A 58 -0.38 18.14 -16.40
C GLU A 58 0.59 17.10 -15.82
N ASP A 59 0.55 15.84 -16.27
CA ASP A 59 1.55 14.82 -15.94
C ASP A 59 2.95 15.20 -16.45
N PHE A 60 3.11 15.61 -17.71
CA PHE A 60 4.39 16.07 -18.25
C PHE A 60 4.90 17.32 -17.51
N ARG A 61 4.01 18.25 -17.16
CA ARG A 61 4.36 19.43 -16.34
C ARG A 61 4.77 19.04 -14.93
N LEU A 62 4.12 18.05 -14.31
CA LEU A 62 4.48 17.54 -12.98
C LEU A 62 5.80 16.77 -13.02
N GLN A 63 6.04 15.94 -14.04
CA GLN A 63 7.29 15.24 -14.27
C GLN A 63 8.44 16.23 -14.49
N ASN A 64 8.25 17.25 -15.33
CA ASN A 64 9.26 18.29 -15.59
C ASN A 64 9.50 19.16 -14.34
N ASN A 65 8.45 19.55 -13.62
CA ASN A 65 8.60 20.28 -12.35
C ASN A 65 9.28 19.44 -11.27
N THR A 66 9.07 18.12 -11.26
CA THR A 66 9.77 17.17 -10.38
C THR A 66 11.23 17.02 -10.82
N LEU A 67 11.52 16.86 -12.12
CA LEU A 67 12.89 16.80 -12.63
C LEU A 67 13.68 18.09 -12.32
N LEU A 68 13.07 19.27 -12.48
CA LEU A 68 13.66 20.56 -12.10
C LEU A 68 13.84 20.70 -10.58
N LYS A 69 12.91 20.15 -9.78
CA LYS A 69 13.09 20.04 -8.32
C LYS A 69 14.25 19.12 -7.99
N GLU A 70 14.33 17.92 -8.53
CA GLU A 70 15.45 17.01 -8.27
C GLU A 70 16.77 17.63 -8.77
N LEU A 71 16.82 18.31 -9.92
CA LEU A 71 18.02 19.02 -10.39
C LEU A 71 18.46 20.19 -9.48
N SER A 72 17.55 20.77 -8.68
CA SER A 72 17.83 21.91 -7.78
C SER A 72 17.83 21.57 -6.28
N LYS A 73 17.29 20.41 -5.89
CA LYS A 73 17.03 19.98 -4.51
C LYS A 73 17.60 18.60 -4.22
N ALA A 74 17.61 17.69 -5.19
CA ALA A 74 18.39 16.47 -5.05
C ALA A 74 19.85 16.80 -5.35
N ARG A 75 20.69 16.51 -4.35
CA ARG A 75 22.06 16.02 -4.56
C ARG A 75 22.88 16.85 -5.54
N LEU A 76 22.87 16.59 -6.85
CA LEU A 76 23.77 17.18 -7.86
C LEU A 76 24.23 18.64 -7.62
N VAL A 77 23.36 19.65 -7.49
CA VAL A 77 23.86 21.02 -7.24
C VAL A 77 24.40 21.19 -5.81
N GLY A 78 23.64 20.81 -4.79
CA GLY A 78 24.03 21.00 -3.38
C GLY A 78 25.16 20.10 -2.90
N GLU A 79 25.35 18.93 -3.51
CA GLU A 79 26.47 18.01 -3.32
C GLU A 79 27.65 18.40 -4.22
N ASN A 80 27.48 18.90 -5.46
CA ASN A 80 28.61 19.49 -6.19
C ASN A 80 29.16 20.71 -5.45
N GLU A 81 28.32 21.61 -4.93
CA GLU A 81 28.80 22.70 -4.08
C GLU A 81 29.47 22.20 -2.79
N GLN A 82 29.02 21.06 -2.21
CA GLN A 82 29.69 20.46 -1.05
C GLN A 82 30.99 19.77 -1.43
N TYR A 83 31.09 19.14 -2.59
CA TYR A 83 32.31 18.54 -3.13
C TYR A 83 33.31 19.61 -3.57
N GLU A 84 32.87 20.74 -4.13
CA GLU A 84 33.69 21.93 -4.36
C GLU A 84 34.13 22.56 -3.04
N ARG A 85 33.27 22.64 -2.03
CA ARG A 85 33.68 23.07 -0.67
C ARG A 85 34.68 22.10 -0.04
N GLN A 86 34.49 20.79 -0.18
CA GLN A 86 35.43 19.76 0.30
C GLN A 86 36.75 19.81 -0.46
N LEU A 87 36.74 19.96 -1.79
CA LEU A 87 37.93 20.13 -2.62
C LEU A 87 38.67 21.43 -2.29
N ASN A 88 37.98 22.55 -2.09
CA ASN A 88 38.60 23.80 -1.66
C ASN A 88 39.20 23.68 -0.25
N VAL A 89 38.54 22.99 0.69
CA VAL A 89 39.09 22.70 2.02
C VAL A 89 40.29 21.77 1.92
N LEU A 90 40.24 20.72 1.10
CA LEU A 90 41.35 19.79 0.87
C LEU A 90 42.54 20.51 0.23
N CYS A 91 42.36 21.26 -0.85
CA CYS A 91 43.42 22.08 -1.46
C CYS A 91 43.95 23.16 -0.51
N SER A 92 43.12 23.72 0.38
CA SER A 92 43.60 24.64 1.44
C SER A 92 44.43 23.92 2.50
N SER A 93 44.07 22.68 2.87
CA SER A 93 44.83 21.84 3.82
C SER A 93 46.11 21.26 3.20
N GLN A 94 46.14 21.08 1.88
CA GLN A 94 47.27 20.54 1.11
C GLN A 94 48.21 21.65 0.58
N GLY A 95 47.85 22.91 0.79
CA GLY A 95 48.69 24.09 0.55
C GLY A 95 49.52 24.53 1.76
N GLY A 96 49.63 23.68 2.79
CA GLY A 96 50.40 23.92 4.02
C GLY A 96 51.67 23.07 4.10
N GLU A 97 52.78 23.72 4.44
CA GLU A 97 54.16 23.21 4.36
C GLU A 97 54.48 21.84 5.01
N LEU A 98 55.23 21.03 4.25
CA LEU A 98 56.43 20.28 4.67
C LEU A 98 56.33 19.24 5.82
N GLY A 99 56.41 17.96 5.43
CA GLY A 99 57.24 16.97 6.14
C GLY A 99 56.56 15.65 6.52
N GLY A 100 57.32 14.54 6.40
CA GLY A 100 56.91 13.20 6.81
C GLY A 100 56.75 12.23 5.63
N GLU A 101 57.63 11.23 5.58
CA GLU A 101 57.41 10.01 4.80
C GLU A 101 56.48 9.10 5.61
N ASP A 102 55.34 8.69 5.05
CA ASP A 102 54.67 7.44 5.41
C ASP A 102 53.62 7.08 4.33
N ASP A 103 54.04 6.24 3.39
CA ASP A 103 53.10 5.49 2.54
C ASP A 103 52.43 4.41 3.41
N HIS A 104 51.16 4.60 3.80
CA HIS A 104 50.15 3.55 4.07
C HIS A 104 48.83 4.14 4.66
N SER A 105 47.94 4.71 3.83
CA SER A 105 46.54 4.96 4.24
C SER A 105 45.52 5.13 3.08
N CYS A 106 45.70 4.38 1.98
CA CYS A 106 44.60 4.20 1.02
C CYS A 106 43.48 3.36 1.69
N THR A 107 42.40 4.03 2.10
CA THR A 107 41.38 3.49 3.01
C THR A 107 40.73 2.22 2.47
N ASP A 108 40.49 1.25 3.37
CA ASP A 108 39.83 -0.01 2.99
C ASP A 108 38.43 0.22 2.41
N ASP A 109 37.71 1.22 2.93
CA ASP A 109 36.42 1.68 2.40
C ASP A 109 36.48 1.96 0.89
N SER A 110 37.59 2.51 0.37
CA SER A 110 37.75 2.80 -1.05
C SER A 110 37.84 1.54 -1.90
N LYS A 111 38.50 0.49 -1.38
CA LYS A 111 38.60 -0.82 -2.05
C LYS A 111 37.28 -1.58 -1.95
N GLU A 112 36.64 -1.53 -0.79
CA GLU A 112 35.36 -2.18 -0.53
C GLU A 112 34.22 -1.56 -1.37
N VAL A 113 34.16 -0.23 -1.49
CA VAL A 113 33.21 0.44 -2.40
C VAL A 113 33.44 0.07 -3.86
N ILE A 114 34.69 -0.17 -4.28
CA ILE A 114 35.00 -0.68 -5.63
C ILE A 114 34.55 -2.15 -5.78
N ARG A 115 34.80 -3.00 -4.77
CA ARG A 115 34.36 -4.41 -4.75
C ARG A 115 32.83 -4.52 -4.83
N LEU A 116 32.11 -3.81 -3.97
CA LEU A 116 30.65 -3.80 -3.91
C LEU A 116 30.02 -3.22 -5.19
N ARG A 117 30.65 -2.24 -5.84
CA ARG A 117 30.23 -1.76 -7.18
C ARG A 117 30.47 -2.80 -8.28
N GLY A 118 31.54 -3.59 -8.19
CA GLY A 118 31.79 -4.74 -9.07
C GLY A 118 30.72 -5.83 -8.89
N GLU A 119 30.44 -6.20 -7.64
CA GLU A 119 29.45 -7.22 -7.29
C GLU A 119 28.02 -6.80 -7.65
N LEU A 120 27.64 -5.54 -7.44
CA LEU A 120 26.37 -4.99 -7.95
C LEU A 120 26.27 -5.11 -9.48
N LYS A 121 27.35 -4.82 -10.21
CA LYS A 121 27.36 -4.89 -11.68
C LYS A 121 27.27 -6.33 -12.20
N GLU A 122 27.95 -7.28 -11.54
CA GLU A 122 27.86 -8.70 -11.90
C GLU A 122 26.49 -9.28 -11.53
N MET A 123 25.92 -8.92 -10.36
CA MET A 123 24.54 -9.24 -9.97
C MET A 123 23.50 -8.70 -10.96
N GLN A 124 23.65 -7.45 -11.41
CA GLN A 124 22.75 -6.84 -12.38
C GLN A 124 22.84 -7.51 -13.76
N LYS A 125 24.02 -8.01 -14.12
CA LYS A 125 24.26 -8.82 -15.33
C LYS A 125 23.67 -10.23 -15.21
N THR A 126 23.84 -10.92 -14.08
CA THR A 126 23.26 -12.28 -13.89
C THR A 126 21.74 -12.24 -13.77
N LEU A 127 21.15 -11.17 -13.22
CA LEU A 127 19.71 -10.93 -13.29
C LEU A 127 19.23 -10.78 -14.74
N PHE A 128 19.87 -9.94 -15.56
CA PHE A 128 19.53 -9.78 -16.97
C PHE A 128 19.69 -11.08 -17.77
N GLU A 129 20.74 -11.86 -17.50
CA GLU A 129 20.94 -13.21 -18.09
C GLU A 129 19.89 -14.23 -17.61
N ALA A 130 19.31 -14.06 -16.42
CA ALA A 130 18.22 -14.90 -15.91
C ALA A 130 16.86 -14.50 -16.48
N GLU A 131 16.56 -13.20 -16.57
CA GLU A 131 15.36 -12.66 -17.24
C GLU A 131 15.30 -13.13 -18.71
N ALA A 132 16.42 -13.02 -19.44
CA ALA A 132 16.51 -13.51 -20.81
C ALA A 132 16.28 -15.03 -20.95
N ARG A 133 16.68 -15.83 -19.95
CA ARG A 133 16.40 -17.29 -19.93
C ARG A 133 14.92 -17.56 -19.69
N ILE A 134 14.29 -16.86 -18.74
CA ILE A 134 12.87 -16.98 -18.42
C ILE A 134 12.01 -16.60 -19.64
N GLU A 135 12.41 -15.55 -20.37
CA GLU A 135 11.81 -15.15 -21.65
C GLU A 135 11.89 -16.30 -22.68
N THR A 136 13.07 -16.91 -22.89
CA THR A 136 13.22 -18.03 -23.83
C THR A 136 12.47 -19.30 -23.41
N ASP A 137 12.45 -19.65 -22.12
CA ASP A 137 11.73 -20.82 -21.61
C ASP A 137 10.21 -20.60 -21.72
N SER A 138 9.72 -19.39 -21.46
CA SER A 138 8.32 -19.00 -21.65
C SER A 138 7.88 -19.15 -23.12
N GLN A 139 8.73 -18.73 -24.07
CA GLN A 139 8.49 -18.92 -25.50
C GLN A 139 8.48 -20.41 -25.87
N ALA A 140 9.46 -21.19 -25.43
CA ALA A 140 9.52 -22.65 -25.67
C ALA A 140 8.35 -23.42 -25.03
N HIS A 141 7.83 -22.97 -23.88
CA HIS A 141 6.59 -23.50 -23.29
C HIS A 141 5.35 -23.12 -24.10
N THR A 142 5.28 -21.89 -24.62
CA THR A 142 4.18 -21.44 -25.49
C THR A 142 4.14 -22.24 -26.80
N GLU A 143 5.28 -22.52 -27.41
CA GLU A 143 5.40 -23.39 -28.59
C GLU A 143 4.96 -24.84 -28.30
N LYS A 144 5.36 -25.41 -27.15
CA LYS A 144 4.89 -26.74 -26.73
C LYS A 144 3.37 -26.80 -26.53
N VAL A 145 2.78 -25.75 -25.94
CA VAL A 145 1.32 -25.65 -25.76
C VAL A 145 0.60 -25.53 -27.11
N SER A 146 1.12 -24.77 -28.07
CA SER A 146 0.51 -24.68 -29.41
C SER A 146 0.63 -26.00 -30.20
N ALA A 147 1.76 -26.70 -30.08
CA ALA A 147 1.95 -28.04 -30.66
C ALA A 147 0.97 -29.07 -30.05
N LEU A 148 0.83 -29.11 -28.72
CA LEU A 148 -0.12 -30.00 -28.04
C LEU A 148 -1.57 -29.67 -28.40
N SER A 149 -1.94 -28.39 -28.48
CA SER A 149 -3.27 -27.95 -28.94
C SER A 149 -3.57 -28.41 -30.37
N THR A 150 -2.57 -28.34 -31.25
CA THR A 150 -2.66 -28.86 -32.63
C THR A 150 -2.84 -30.39 -32.64
N GLN A 151 -2.12 -31.11 -31.78
CA GLN A 151 -2.21 -32.56 -31.65
C GLN A 151 -3.56 -33.03 -31.07
N ILE A 152 -4.11 -32.30 -30.08
CA ILE A 152 -5.46 -32.52 -29.55
C ILE A 152 -6.52 -32.27 -30.64
N SER A 153 -6.33 -31.24 -31.47
CA SER A 153 -7.22 -30.95 -32.60
C SER A 153 -7.21 -32.09 -33.63
N GLN A 154 -6.04 -32.66 -33.93
CA GLN A 154 -5.89 -33.84 -34.80
C GLN A 154 -6.56 -35.09 -34.20
N LEU A 155 -6.38 -35.37 -32.91
CA LEU A 155 -7.04 -36.49 -32.22
C LEU A 155 -8.56 -36.33 -32.19
N THR A 156 -9.06 -35.11 -32.01
CA THR A 156 -10.51 -34.79 -32.06
C THR A 156 -11.08 -35.07 -33.46
N HIS A 157 -10.35 -34.72 -34.53
CA HIS A 157 -10.74 -35.04 -35.91
C HIS A 157 -10.72 -36.56 -36.20
N ILE A 158 -9.80 -37.32 -35.59
CA ILE A 158 -9.76 -38.78 -35.70
C ILE A 158 -11.00 -39.40 -35.02
N LEU A 159 -11.36 -38.93 -33.82
CA LEU A 159 -12.57 -39.37 -33.11
C LEU A 159 -13.85 -39.03 -33.89
N GLN A 160 -13.94 -37.85 -34.51
CA GLN A 160 -15.08 -37.46 -35.36
C GLN A 160 -15.20 -38.27 -36.66
N THR A 161 -14.13 -38.93 -37.12
CA THR A 161 -14.17 -39.74 -38.36
C THR A 161 -14.43 -41.23 -38.12
N HIS A 162 -14.46 -41.71 -36.87
CA HIS A 162 -14.60 -43.12 -36.51
C HIS A 162 -15.82 -43.40 -35.61
N SER A 163 -16.98 -42.82 -35.94
CA SER A 163 -18.25 -43.17 -35.29
C SER A 163 -18.87 -44.44 -35.89
N ILE A 164 -18.68 -45.58 -35.22
CA ILE A 164 -19.44 -46.82 -35.39
C ILE A 164 -20.39 -46.95 -34.18
N PRO A 165 -21.67 -47.30 -34.34
CA PRO A 165 -22.64 -47.27 -33.25
C PRO A 165 -22.42 -48.37 -32.20
N LEU A 166 -22.90 -48.08 -30.98
CA LEU A 166 -23.00 -49.00 -29.86
C LEU A 166 -24.10 -50.06 -30.11
N ASP A 167 -23.94 -51.22 -29.48
CA ASP A 167 -25.02 -52.16 -29.19
C ASP A 167 -24.88 -52.63 -27.73
N GLU A 168 -25.99 -52.91 -27.04
CA GLU A 168 -26.02 -53.09 -25.59
C GLU A 168 -26.10 -54.59 -25.20
N GLY A 169 -25.16 -55.05 -24.37
CA GLY A 169 -25.06 -56.46 -23.95
C GLY A 169 -25.33 -56.66 -22.46
N GLU A 170 -26.57 -56.91 -22.07
CA GLU A 170 -26.94 -57.21 -20.68
C GLU A 170 -26.38 -58.54 -20.15
N ILE A 171 -26.16 -58.60 -18.83
CA ILE A 171 -25.73 -59.79 -18.09
C ILE A 171 -26.96 -60.61 -17.69
N SER A 172 -26.92 -61.94 -17.83
CA SER A 172 -27.98 -62.83 -17.32
C SER A 172 -27.45 -64.11 -16.68
N LEU A 173 -28.15 -64.60 -15.65
CA LEU A 173 -27.76 -65.71 -14.77
C LEU A 173 -28.66 -66.94 -14.96
N GLY A 174 -28.07 -68.11 -15.24
CA GLY A 174 -28.79 -69.34 -15.63
C GLY A 174 -28.40 -70.62 -14.85
N LYS A 175 -29.36 -71.16 -14.10
CA LYS A 175 -29.32 -72.31 -13.18
C LYS A 175 -28.79 -73.66 -13.75
N GLY A 176 -27.96 -74.36 -12.96
CA GLY A 176 -28.36 -75.63 -12.30
C GLY A 176 -28.02 -77.02 -12.91
N GLY A 177 -27.50 -77.93 -12.06
CA GLY A 177 -27.36 -79.40 -12.27
C GLY A 177 -26.02 -79.87 -12.88
N GLY A 178 -25.52 -81.10 -12.66
CA GLY A 178 -25.94 -82.15 -11.70
C GLY A 178 -25.26 -83.53 -11.91
N VAL A 179 -24.41 -83.96 -10.95
CA VAL A 179 -24.06 -85.34 -10.49
C VAL A 179 -23.93 -86.52 -11.51
N SER A 180 -22.78 -87.24 -11.50
CA SER A 180 -22.74 -88.73 -11.45
C SER A 180 -21.31 -89.32 -11.22
N PHE A 181 -21.23 -90.62 -10.88
CA PHE A 181 -20.04 -91.33 -10.35
C PHE A 181 -19.90 -92.76 -10.92
N LYS A 182 -18.69 -93.33 -10.96
CA LYS A 182 -18.33 -94.76 -11.18
C LYS A 182 -17.00 -95.04 -10.44
N LYS A 183 -16.63 -96.19 -9.83
CA LYS A 183 -17.07 -97.61 -9.73
C LYS A 183 -16.67 -98.58 -10.88
N LEU A 184 -16.08 -99.72 -10.48
CA LEU A 184 -15.86 -100.98 -11.23
C LEU A 184 -16.85 -102.09 -10.78
N THR A 185 -17.00 -103.16 -11.60
CA THR A 185 -17.25 -104.55 -11.12
C THR A 185 -16.80 -105.60 -12.17
N LEU A 186 -16.84 -106.90 -11.83
CA LEU A 186 -16.29 -108.09 -12.56
C LEU A 186 -17.39 -109.12 -12.94
N GLN A 187 -17.02 -110.39 -13.27
CA GLN A 187 -17.82 -111.66 -13.34
C GLN A 187 -18.34 -112.12 -14.73
N ASP A 188 -18.39 -113.42 -15.18
CA ASP A 188 -18.02 -114.78 -14.64
C ASP A 188 -17.77 -115.90 -15.76
N ASP A 189 -17.00 -116.96 -15.40
CA ASP A 189 -17.04 -118.47 -15.62
C ASP A 189 -17.17 -119.33 -16.95
N ASP A 190 -16.49 -120.52 -16.92
CA ASP A 190 -16.98 -121.96 -17.07
C ASP A 190 -16.50 -123.00 -18.18
N GLY A 191 -16.24 -124.31 -17.81
CA GLY A 191 -16.48 -125.55 -18.67
C GLY A 191 -15.47 -126.77 -18.95
N LEU A 192 -15.65 -127.97 -18.30
CA LEU A 192 -15.52 -129.45 -18.73
C LEU A 192 -14.18 -130.16 -19.22
N GLU A 193 -13.97 -131.51 -19.43
CA GLU A 193 -14.33 -132.87 -18.82
C GLU A 193 -13.66 -134.16 -19.53
N THR A 194 -13.74 -135.42 -19.00
CA THR A 194 -13.40 -136.84 -19.54
C THR A 194 -11.91 -137.37 -19.68
N ASP A 195 -11.45 -138.66 -19.88
CA ASP A 195 -11.95 -140.07 -20.24
C ASP A 195 -11.03 -141.29 -19.75
N LEU A 196 -11.18 -142.60 -20.16
CA LEU A 196 -10.58 -143.84 -19.47
C LEU A 196 -10.27 -145.22 -20.24
N GLU A 197 -9.26 -146.04 -19.79
CA GLU A 197 -8.97 -147.55 -19.64
C GLU A 197 -9.14 -148.82 -20.64
N ARG A 198 -8.17 -149.82 -20.55
CA ARG A 198 -8.22 -151.37 -20.42
C ARG A 198 -8.17 -152.52 -21.54
N THR A 199 -7.63 -153.74 -21.19
CA THR A 199 -8.03 -155.22 -21.46
C THR A 199 -6.94 -156.36 -21.76
N THR A 200 -7.28 -157.70 -21.83
CA THR A 200 -6.44 -158.96 -21.53
C THR A 200 -6.77 -160.38 -22.23
N ASP A 201 -6.04 -161.52 -21.92
CA ASP A 201 -6.36 -163.04 -21.94
C ASP A 201 -6.19 -164.01 -23.21
N THR A 202 -6.11 -165.41 -23.29
CA THR A 202 -5.86 -166.68 -22.45
C THR A 202 -5.66 -168.12 -23.19
N LEU A 203 -5.00 -169.16 -22.58
CA LEU A 203 -5.09 -170.71 -22.64
C LEU A 203 -4.70 -171.60 -23.93
N GLN A 204 -4.61 -172.97 -24.10
CA GLN A 204 -4.83 -174.31 -23.36
C GLN A 204 -4.30 -175.69 -24.02
N SER A 205 -4.13 -176.84 -23.28
CA SER A 205 -4.46 -178.33 -23.58
C SER A 205 -3.47 -179.51 -24.04
N GLN A 206 -3.92 -180.83 -24.17
CA GLN A 206 -3.22 -182.16 -23.86
C GLN A 206 -3.75 -183.55 -24.53
N ASP A 207 -3.10 -184.76 -24.29
CA ASP A 207 -3.56 -186.25 -24.23
C ASP A 207 -3.36 -187.30 -25.44
N LYS A 208 -3.37 -188.70 -25.46
CA LYS A 208 -3.35 -189.94 -24.54
C LYS A 208 -3.21 -191.39 -25.25
N CYS A 209 -2.99 -192.55 -24.52
CA CYS A 209 -3.44 -194.02 -24.72
C CYS A 209 -2.49 -195.31 -24.96
N THR A 210 -2.98 -196.60 -24.88
CA THR A 210 -2.30 -197.88 -24.35
C THR A 210 -2.71 -199.35 -24.83
N GLU A 211 -2.17 -200.47 -24.21
CA GLU A 211 -2.57 -201.97 -24.11
C GLU A 211 -1.65 -203.08 -24.77
N LEU A 212 -1.63 -204.45 -24.57
CA LEU A 212 -2.45 -205.55 -23.91
C LEU A 212 -1.62 -206.87 -23.46
N GLN A 213 -2.13 -208.16 -23.52
CA GLN A 213 -1.60 -209.42 -22.85
C GLN A 213 -1.93 -210.84 -23.49
N ARG A 214 -1.38 -212.00 -22.98
CA ARG A 214 -2.11 -213.29 -22.58
C ARG A 214 -1.30 -214.58 -22.13
N GLU A 215 -1.65 -215.15 -20.94
CA GLU A 215 -1.62 -216.59 -20.40
C GLU A 215 -0.29 -217.45 -20.53
N VAL A 216 -0.11 -218.77 -20.19
CA VAL A 216 -0.92 -219.97 -19.77
C VAL A 216 -0.08 -221.02 -18.93
N ALA A 217 -0.57 -222.22 -18.52
CA ALA A 217 0.10 -223.19 -17.60
C ALA A 217 -0.18 -224.73 -17.80
N GLY A 218 0.60 -225.64 -17.14
CA GLY A 218 0.11 -226.98 -16.71
C GLY A 218 1.02 -228.25 -16.77
N VAL A 219 1.72 -228.61 -15.67
CA VAL A 219 2.09 -230.01 -15.29
C VAL A 219 2.02 -230.16 -13.77
N GLN A 220 1.53 -231.30 -13.26
CA GLN A 220 1.24 -231.52 -11.84
C GLN A 220 1.70 -232.91 -11.34
N THR A 221 1.94 -233.03 -10.03
CA THR A 221 1.95 -234.30 -9.24
C THR A 221 2.95 -235.44 -9.55
N ALA A 222 3.71 -235.40 -10.66
CA ALA A 222 4.39 -236.61 -11.18
C ALA A 222 5.50 -237.23 -10.32
N LEU A 223 6.21 -236.50 -9.44
CA LEU A 223 7.44 -237.05 -8.82
C LEU A 223 7.71 -236.71 -7.35
N ARG A 224 6.70 -236.92 -6.49
CA ARG A 224 6.81 -236.92 -5.01
C ARG A 224 7.78 -237.98 -4.43
N LYS A 225 8.49 -238.73 -5.30
CA LYS A 225 9.55 -239.70 -4.96
C LYS A 225 10.94 -239.39 -5.58
N GLN A 226 11.12 -238.32 -6.36
CA GLN A 226 12.45 -237.71 -6.54
C GLN A 226 12.66 -236.71 -5.41
N LYS A 227 12.68 -237.24 -4.18
CA LYS A 227 12.57 -236.45 -2.94
C LYS A 227 13.90 -236.32 -2.18
N GLU A 228 14.95 -236.96 -2.68
CA GLU A 228 16.22 -237.19 -1.95
C GLU A 228 17.47 -236.88 -2.79
N HIS A 229 17.35 -236.51 -4.07
CA HIS A 229 18.51 -236.18 -4.94
C HIS A 229 18.46 -234.76 -5.52
N THR A 230 17.26 -234.17 -5.69
CA THR A 230 17.10 -232.75 -6.03
C THR A 230 17.39 -231.83 -4.85
N THR A 231 17.25 -232.34 -3.62
CA THR A 231 17.48 -231.62 -2.34
C THR A 231 18.92 -231.14 -2.14
N THR A 232 19.90 -231.81 -2.75
CA THR A 232 21.33 -231.42 -2.71
C THR A 232 21.71 -230.38 -3.77
N LEU A 233 20.97 -230.29 -4.88
CA LEU A 233 21.23 -229.33 -5.96
C LEU A 233 20.47 -228.00 -5.77
N THR A 234 19.31 -228.01 -5.11
CA THR A 234 18.60 -226.75 -4.77
C THR A 234 19.38 -225.88 -3.77
N THR A 235 20.17 -226.48 -2.88
CA THR A 235 21.09 -225.76 -1.99
C THR A 235 22.28 -225.13 -2.70
N GLU A 236 22.56 -225.52 -3.95
CA GLU A 236 23.64 -224.97 -4.77
C GLU A 236 23.11 -223.91 -5.75
N ASN A 237 21.92 -224.10 -6.33
CA ASN A 237 21.22 -223.05 -7.08
C ASN A 237 20.89 -221.82 -6.22
N ALA A 238 20.60 -221.99 -4.93
CA ALA A 238 20.42 -220.88 -3.98
C ALA A 238 21.69 -220.00 -3.82
N ARG A 239 22.88 -220.48 -4.22
CA ARG A 239 24.12 -219.68 -4.28
C ARG A 239 24.37 -219.02 -5.63
N LEU A 240 23.59 -219.34 -6.67
CA LEU A 240 23.74 -218.79 -8.01
C LEU A 240 22.79 -217.63 -8.32
N GLU A 241 21.56 -217.62 -7.77
CA GLU A 241 20.66 -216.45 -7.92
C GLU A 241 21.19 -215.20 -7.22
N ASP A 242 21.78 -215.36 -6.02
CA ASP A 242 22.34 -214.27 -5.21
C ASP A 242 23.64 -213.68 -5.82
N CYS A 243 24.29 -214.42 -6.72
CA CYS A 243 25.58 -214.04 -7.32
C CYS A 243 25.47 -213.24 -8.63
N LEU A 244 24.28 -213.16 -9.25
CA LEU A 244 24.11 -212.64 -10.62
C LEU A 244 23.32 -211.32 -10.77
N LYS A 245 22.76 -210.76 -9.70
CA LYS A 245 21.95 -209.51 -9.74
C LYS A 245 22.58 -208.28 -9.08
N SER A 246 23.80 -208.39 -8.54
CA SER A 246 24.40 -207.36 -7.66
C SER A 246 25.18 -206.23 -8.36
N ALA A 247 25.59 -206.40 -9.63
CA ALA A 247 26.82 -205.74 -10.10
C ALA A 247 26.73 -204.73 -11.29
N LYS A 248 25.56 -204.51 -11.94
CA LYS A 248 25.51 -203.68 -13.18
C LYS A 248 24.36 -202.67 -13.36
N GLN A 249 23.36 -202.62 -12.49
CA GLN A 249 22.21 -201.68 -12.64
C GLN A 249 22.24 -200.45 -11.72
N ARG A 250 23.17 -200.36 -10.75
CA ARG A 250 23.26 -199.18 -9.86
C ARG A 250 24.06 -198.02 -10.45
N THR A 251 25.23 -198.28 -11.03
CA THR A 251 26.16 -197.22 -11.50
C THR A 251 25.52 -196.23 -12.48
N TYR A 252 24.71 -196.71 -13.42
CA TYR A 252 24.03 -195.86 -14.41
C TYR A 252 22.89 -194.99 -13.82
N VAL A 253 22.41 -195.30 -12.62
CA VAL A 253 21.31 -194.55 -11.95
C VAL A 253 21.85 -193.41 -11.08
N GLU A 254 23.09 -193.50 -10.61
CA GLU A 254 23.76 -192.42 -9.88
C GLU A 254 24.28 -191.31 -10.83
N GLU A 255 24.92 -191.67 -11.96
CA GLU A 255 25.43 -190.70 -12.95
C GLU A 255 24.33 -189.76 -13.49
N LEU A 256 23.13 -190.29 -13.73
CA LEU A 256 21.96 -189.52 -14.19
C LEU A 256 21.40 -188.53 -13.14
N LYS A 257 21.71 -188.71 -11.84
CA LYS A 257 21.27 -187.79 -10.77
C LYS A 257 22.19 -186.60 -10.62
N GLU A 258 23.50 -186.79 -10.68
CA GLU A 258 24.46 -185.68 -10.60
C GLU A 258 24.28 -184.70 -11.77
N SER A 259 24.07 -185.22 -12.99
CA SER A 259 23.78 -184.37 -14.16
C SER A 259 22.44 -183.63 -14.09
N LEU A 260 21.48 -184.08 -13.28
CA LEU A 260 20.22 -183.37 -13.06
C LEU A 260 20.40 -182.25 -12.02
N HIS A 261 21.06 -182.55 -10.92
CA HIS A 261 21.27 -181.61 -9.82
C HIS A 261 22.16 -180.41 -10.24
N ASP A 262 23.18 -180.64 -11.05
CA ASP A 262 24.02 -179.57 -11.61
C ASP A 262 23.25 -178.64 -12.58
N ALA A 263 22.20 -179.14 -13.23
CA ALA A 263 21.31 -178.33 -14.05
C ALA A 263 20.31 -177.50 -13.20
N GLU A 264 19.77 -178.08 -12.12
CA GLU A 264 18.90 -177.38 -11.16
C GLU A 264 19.61 -176.19 -10.50
N ASN A 265 20.87 -176.38 -10.07
CA ASN A 265 21.66 -175.34 -9.42
C ASN A 265 21.97 -174.14 -10.34
N LYS A 266 22.19 -174.39 -11.64
CA LYS A 266 22.39 -173.32 -12.65
C LYS A 266 21.09 -172.55 -12.93
N LEU A 267 19.94 -173.21 -12.85
CA LEU A 267 18.64 -172.56 -13.03
C LEU A 267 18.28 -171.65 -11.83
N THR A 268 18.57 -172.07 -10.60
CA THR A 268 18.33 -171.24 -9.40
C THR A 268 19.25 -170.02 -9.36
N GLU A 269 20.54 -170.18 -9.68
CA GLU A 269 21.50 -169.08 -9.78
C GLU A 269 21.09 -168.04 -10.85
N SER A 270 20.64 -168.49 -12.04
CA SER A 270 20.16 -167.59 -13.10
C SER A 270 18.93 -166.78 -12.67
N ASN A 271 17.96 -167.41 -11.99
CA ASN A 271 16.78 -166.73 -11.46
C ASN A 271 17.12 -165.70 -10.37
N SER A 272 18.10 -165.99 -9.50
CA SER A 272 18.56 -165.06 -8.47
C SER A 272 19.12 -163.76 -9.09
N ASN A 273 19.96 -163.90 -10.12
CA ASN A 273 20.55 -162.75 -10.83
C ASN A 273 19.49 -161.88 -11.54
N LEU A 274 18.41 -162.48 -12.05
CA LEU A 274 17.32 -161.72 -12.69
C LEU A 274 16.49 -160.91 -11.67
N ALA A 275 16.26 -161.47 -10.48
CA ALA A 275 15.56 -160.79 -9.39
C ALA A 275 16.36 -159.57 -8.88
N GLU A 276 17.68 -159.71 -8.67
CA GLU A 276 18.55 -158.60 -8.26
C GLU A 276 18.59 -157.48 -9.31
N LYS A 277 18.71 -157.82 -10.60
CA LYS A 277 18.71 -156.84 -11.69
C LYS A 277 17.39 -156.07 -11.81
N SER A 278 16.26 -156.72 -11.52
CA SER A 278 14.94 -156.07 -11.50
C SER A 278 14.83 -155.06 -10.36
N ARG A 279 15.28 -155.45 -9.15
CA ARG A 279 15.30 -154.62 -7.95
C ARG A 279 16.19 -153.37 -8.10
N LEU A 280 17.31 -153.49 -8.82
CA LEU A 280 18.17 -152.35 -9.17
C LEU A 280 17.51 -151.37 -10.15
N TYR A 281 16.64 -151.87 -11.05
CA TYR A 281 15.87 -151.02 -11.97
C TYR A 281 14.80 -150.21 -11.23
N GLU A 282 14.05 -150.83 -10.31
CA GLU A 282 13.04 -150.13 -9.51
C GLU A 282 13.66 -149.06 -8.60
N ALA A 283 14.82 -149.34 -8.00
CA ALA A 283 15.59 -148.35 -7.24
C ALA A 283 16.09 -147.17 -8.12
N ALA A 284 16.41 -147.43 -9.39
CA ALA A 284 16.79 -146.37 -10.33
C ALA A 284 15.58 -145.49 -10.74
N VAL A 285 14.40 -146.08 -10.95
CA VAL A 285 13.17 -145.34 -11.25
C VAL A 285 12.77 -144.42 -10.09
N GLN A 286 12.75 -144.93 -8.85
CA GLN A 286 12.44 -144.12 -7.66
C GLN A 286 13.42 -142.94 -7.48
N SER A 287 14.69 -143.14 -7.82
CA SER A 287 15.70 -142.07 -7.81
C SER A 287 15.43 -140.98 -8.86
N VAL A 288 14.90 -141.35 -10.03
CA VAL A 288 14.48 -140.39 -11.07
C VAL A 288 13.22 -139.64 -10.64
N GLU A 289 12.19 -140.32 -10.14
CA GLU A 289 10.96 -139.70 -9.62
C GLU A 289 11.27 -138.70 -8.48
N GLU A 290 12.16 -139.07 -7.56
CA GLU A 290 12.66 -138.17 -6.52
C GLU A 290 13.39 -136.94 -7.08
N LEU A 291 14.15 -137.08 -8.18
CA LEU A 291 14.87 -135.98 -8.82
C LEU A 291 13.93 -135.07 -9.62
N GLU A 292 12.91 -135.62 -10.28
CA GLU A 292 11.87 -134.85 -10.98
C GLU A 292 11.02 -134.04 -10.00
N HIS A 293 10.61 -134.63 -8.86
CA HIS A 293 9.91 -133.89 -7.81
C HIS A 293 10.81 -132.78 -7.20
N LYS A 294 12.11 -133.03 -7.01
CA LYS A 294 13.06 -132.01 -6.53
C LYS A 294 13.26 -130.90 -7.57
N LEU A 295 13.30 -131.23 -8.86
CA LEU A 295 13.41 -130.26 -9.96
C LEU A 295 12.16 -129.38 -10.06
N GLY A 296 10.96 -129.96 -10.08
CA GLY A 296 9.72 -129.18 -10.08
C GLY A 296 9.59 -128.27 -8.85
N GLY A 297 10.06 -128.74 -7.68
CA GLY A 297 10.16 -127.93 -6.47
C GLY A 297 11.13 -126.74 -6.59
N THR A 298 12.29 -126.91 -7.23
CA THR A 298 13.23 -125.79 -7.47
C THR A 298 12.77 -124.86 -8.57
N GLU A 299 12.08 -125.35 -9.60
CA GLU A 299 11.46 -124.53 -10.65
C GLU A 299 10.32 -123.66 -10.11
N GLY A 300 9.44 -124.23 -9.27
CA GLY A 300 8.41 -123.48 -8.55
C GLY A 300 9.00 -122.36 -7.68
N ALA A 301 10.00 -122.69 -6.86
CA ALA A 301 10.68 -121.70 -6.02
C ALA A 301 11.42 -120.61 -6.82
N LEU A 302 11.96 -120.95 -8.00
CA LEU A 302 12.55 -119.98 -8.92
C LEU A 302 11.50 -119.06 -9.56
N GLN A 303 10.33 -119.58 -9.91
CA GLN A 303 9.23 -118.79 -10.46
C GLN A 303 8.62 -117.85 -9.40
N GLU A 304 8.37 -118.32 -8.18
CA GLU A 304 7.93 -117.47 -7.06
C GLU A 304 8.96 -116.35 -6.77
N SER A 305 10.25 -116.69 -6.75
CA SER A 305 11.34 -115.71 -6.59
C SER A 305 11.36 -114.67 -7.71
N ARG A 306 11.16 -115.10 -8.96
CA ARG A 306 11.09 -114.22 -10.14
C ARG A 306 9.92 -113.25 -10.06
N ASP A 307 8.74 -113.73 -9.71
CA ASP A 307 7.52 -112.90 -9.63
C ASP A 307 7.57 -111.96 -8.41
N ALA A 308 8.15 -112.39 -7.29
CA ALA A 308 8.46 -111.52 -6.16
C ALA A 308 9.46 -110.40 -6.53
N ILE A 309 10.49 -110.71 -7.34
CA ILE A 309 11.44 -109.71 -7.87
C ILE A 309 10.74 -108.72 -8.82
N LEU A 310 9.83 -109.19 -9.68
CA LEU A 310 9.04 -108.32 -10.57
C LEU A 310 8.10 -107.40 -9.78
N GLN A 311 7.36 -107.95 -8.82
CA GLN A 311 6.47 -107.16 -7.95
C GLN A 311 7.26 -106.14 -7.12
N ARG A 312 8.44 -106.53 -6.59
CA ARG A 312 9.35 -105.63 -5.88
C ARG A 312 9.86 -104.50 -6.78
N ASN A 313 10.27 -104.80 -8.02
CA ASN A 313 10.69 -103.79 -8.99
C ASN A 313 9.57 -102.80 -9.33
N ASN A 314 8.34 -103.28 -9.51
CA ASN A 314 7.19 -102.41 -9.79
C ASN A 314 6.84 -101.52 -8.58
N ASN A 315 6.93 -102.05 -7.36
CA ASN A 315 6.75 -101.27 -6.13
C ASN A 315 7.88 -100.24 -5.92
N VAL A 316 9.13 -100.55 -6.28
CA VAL A 316 10.26 -99.60 -6.26
C VAL A 316 10.02 -98.47 -7.25
N LYS A 317 9.70 -98.77 -8.52
CA LYS A 317 9.38 -97.75 -9.53
C LYS A 317 8.20 -96.85 -9.15
N LEU A 318 7.19 -97.40 -8.49
CA LEU A 318 6.05 -96.64 -7.99
C LEU A 318 6.43 -95.78 -6.76
N ALA A 319 7.41 -96.20 -5.96
CA ALA A 319 7.95 -95.39 -4.87
C ALA A 319 8.87 -94.27 -5.39
N GLU A 320 9.72 -94.56 -6.38
CA GLU A 320 10.56 -93.59 -7.10
C GLU A 320 9.68 -92.51 -7.77
N SER A 321 8.73 -92.89 -8.62
CA SER A 321 7.81 -91.93 -9.27
C SER A 321 6.97 -91.11 -8.28
N ARG A 322 6.69 -91.63 -7.07
CA ARG A 322 6.05 -90.87 -5.98
C ARG A 322 7.03 -89.95 -5.25
N HIS A 323 8.29 -90.35 -5.11
CA HIS A 323 9.35 -89.51 -4.56
C HIS A 323 9.60 -88.32 -5.48
N ASP A 324 9.78 -88.57 -6.77
CA ASP A 324 10.03 -87.55 -7.80
C ASP A 324 8.90 -86.51 -7.82
N LEU A 325 7.63 -86.94 -7.84
CA LEU A 325 6.47 -86.03 -7.79
C LEU A 325 6.39 -85.24 -6.47
N MET A 326 6.77 -85.84 -5.35
CA MET A 326 6.80 -85.15 -4.05
C MET A 326 7.96 -84.16 -3.96
N GLU A 327 9.10 -84.44 -4.60
CA GLU A 327 10.27 -83.57 -4.67
C GLU A 327 10.03 -82.40 -5.64
N GLU A 328 9.40 -82.65 -6.79
CA GLU A 328 8.94 -81.63 -7.75
C GLU A 328 7.86 -80.72 -7.13
N MET A 329 6.85 -81.28 -6.46
CA MET A 329 5.84 -80.48 -5.75
C MET A 329 6.44 -79.67 -4.59
N LYS A 330 7.44 -80.21 -3.88
CA LYS A 330 8.20 -79.49 -2.85
C LYS A 330 9.05 -78.37 -3.45
N ALA A 331 9.68 -78.59 -4.61
CA ALA A 331 10.43 -77.58 -5.33
C ALA A 331 9.51 -76.43 -5.78
N HIS A 332 8.36 -76.73 -6.41
CA HIS A 332 7.36 -75.73 -6.80
C HIS A 332 6.80 -74.96 -5.60
N MET A 333 6.53 -75.61 -4.46
CA MET A 333 6.09 -74.90 -3.26
C MET A 333 7.18 -73.98 -2.69
N GLU A 334 8.44 -74.37 -2.74
CA GLU A 334 9.55 -73.51 -2.30
C GLU A 334 9.84 -72.38 -3.30
N GLU A 335 9.66 -72.61 -4.61
CA GLU A 335 9.78 -71.57 -5.65
C GLU A 335 8.69 -70.51 -5.51
N GLU A 336 7.41 -70.88 -5.41
CA GLU A 336 6.34 -69.90 -5.18
C GLU A 336 6.47 -69.21 -3.82
N LYS A 337 6.97 -69.91 -2.78
CA LYS A 337 7.30 -69.29 -1.49
C LYS A 337 8.44 -68.28 -1.59
N GLN A 338 9.46 -68.53 -2.41
CA GLN A 338 10.52 -67.55 -2.70
C GLN A 338 10.02 -66.39 -3.54
N LYS A 339 9.19 -66.64 -4.55
CA LYS A 339 8.56 -65.63 -5.41
C LYS A 339 7.64 -64.70 -4.61
N GLN A 340 6.75 -65.25 -3.77
CA GLN A 340 5.92 -64.48 -2.84
C GLN A 340 6.77 -63.69 -1.83
N LYS A 341 7.87 -64.26 -1.32
CA LYS A 341 8.81 -63.53 -0.46
C LYS A 341 9.43 -62.33 -1.19
N ILE A 342 9.87 -62.51 -2.44
CA ILE A 342 10.44 -61.44 -3.28
C ILE A 342 9.38 -60.37 -3.58
N GLU A 343 8.15 -60.75 -3.90
CA GLU A 343 7.02 -59.83 -4.15
C GLU A 343 6.69 -59.01 -2.89
N ILE A 344 6.63 -59.65 -1.72
CA ILE A 344 6.46 -58.97 -0.43
C ILE A 344 7.63 -58.01 -0.14
N GLU A 345 8.87 -58.41 -0.41
CA GLU A 345 10.05 -57.56 -0.22
C GLU A 345 10.05 -56.35 -1.19
N GLN A 346 9.63 -56.54 -2.44
CA GLN A 346 9.46 -55.46 -3.42
C GLN A 346 8.35 -54.48 -3.01
N LEU A 347 7.17 -54.98 -2.62
CA LEU A 347 6.06 -54.15 -2.13
C LEU A 347 6.46 -53.38 -0.85
N GLN A 348 7.23 -54.00 0.06
CA GLN A 348 7.76 -53.32 1.24
C GLN A 348 8.80 -52.23 0.92
N VAL A 349 9.54 -52.34 -0.19
CA VAL A 349 10.43 -51.27 -0.65
C VAL A 349 9.61 -50.14 -1.27
N LEU A 350 8.69 -50.45 -2.19
CA LEU A 350 7.82 -49.44 -2.81
C LEU A 350 7.03 -48.64 -1.77
N HIS A 351 6.39 -49.30 -0.80
CA HIS A 351 5.69 -48.63 0.30
C HIS A 351 6.61 -47.76 1.17
N LYS A 352 7.91 -48.07 1.30
CA LYS A 352 8.87 -47.22 2.03
C LYS A 352 9.24 -45.98 1.23
N ASP A 353 9.48 -46.15 -0.07
CA ASP A 353 9.86 -45.06 -0.97
C ASP A 353 8.69 -44.08 -1.18
N GLU A 354 7.47 -44.60 -1.35
CA GLU A 354 6.24 -43.80 -1.38
C GLU A 354 6.01 -43.04 -0.06
N ASN A 355 6.18 -43.70 1.09
CA ASN A 355 6.02 -43.04 2.38
C ASN A 355 7.12 -41.98 2.64
N ALA A 356 8.36 -42.21 2.19
CA ALA A 356 9.42 -41.20 2.22
C ALA A 356 9.13 -40.01 1.28
N SER A 357 8.56 -40.27 0.11
CA SER A 357 8.06 -39.25 -0.82
C SER A 357 6.95 -38.41 -0.17
N HIS A 358 5.96 -39.05 0.45
CA HIS A 358 4.90 -38.35 1.16
C HIS A 358 5.40 -37.58 2.39
N VAL A 359 6.37 -38.10 3.16
CA VAL A 359 6.97 -37.36 4.28
C VAL A 359 7.72 -36.10 3.78
N THR A 360 8.53 -36.22 2.72
CA THR A 360 9.24 -35.07 2.15
C THR A 360 8.28 -34.05 1.51
N GLN A 361 7.22 -34.50 0.83
CA GLN A 361 6.16 -33.64 0.30
C GLN A 361 5.41 -32.90 1.42
N ASN A 362 5.05 -33.57 2.52
CA ASN A 362 4.41 -32.94 3.67
C ASN A 362 5.33 -31.91 4.34
N GLN A 363 6.64 -32.18 4.44
CA GLN A 363 7.59 -31.21 4.97
C GLN A 363 7.75 -29.99 4.05
N GLN A 364 7.77 -30.17 2.73
CA GLN A 364 7.76 -29.05 1.76
C GLN A 364 6.49 -28.21 1.88
N LEU A 365 5.32 -28.84 2.00
CA LEU A 365 4.05 -28.14 2.21
C LEU A 365 4.04 -27.37 3.53
N LYS A 366 4.55 -27.96 4.62
CA LYS A 366 4.69 -27.31 5.93
C LYS A 366 5.61 -26.09 5.88
N ASN A 367 6.75 -26.19 5.19
CA ASN A 367 7.66 -25.06 4.99
C ASN A 367 6.98 -23.92 4.21
N LYS A 368 6.27 -24.22 3.12
CA LYS A 368 5.51 -23.23 2.34
C LYS A 368 4.39 -22.57 3.16
N LEU A 369 3.71 -23.34 4.02
CA LEU A 369 2.66 -22.82 4.90
C LEU A 369 3.25 -21.86 5.95
N GLN A 370 4.43 -22.16 6.49
CA GLN A 370 5.17 -21.26 7.38
C GLN A 370 5.63 -19.98 6.66
N GLU A 371 6.11 -20.06 5.42
CA GLU A 371 6.49 -18.91 4.59
C GLU A 371 5.27 -18.00 4.31
N ILE A 372 4.14 -18.60 3.93
CA ILE A 372 2.87 -17.88 3.72
C ILE A 372 2.41 -17.21 5.02
N ASN A 373 2.52 -17.88 6.17
CA ASN A 373 2.16 -17.28 7.45
C ASN A 373 3.08 -16.11 7.83
N GLY A 374 4.37 -16.16 7.47
CA GLY A 374 5.27 -15.02 7.60
C GLY A 374 4.79 -13.82 6.78
N LYS A 375 4.50 -14.03 5.50
CA LYS A 375 3.99 -13.01 4.58
C LYS A 375 2.62 -12.45 4.98
N VAL A 376 1.76 -13.27 5.61
CA VAL A 376 0.48 -12.82 6.18
C VAL A 376 0.69 -11.90 7.38
N ASN A 377 1.65 -12.22 8.26
CA ASN A 377 2.01 -11.34 9.38
C ASN A 377 2.60 -10.01 8.87
N GLU A 378 3.54 -10.07 7.91
CA GLU A 378 4.12 -8.88 7.27
C GLU A 378 3.04 -8.00 6.62
N MET A 379 2.07 -8.58 5.90
CA MET A 379 0.93 -7.82 5.36
C MET A 379 0.04 -7.24 6.46
N SER A 380 -0.14 -7.93 7.59
CA SER A 380 -0.89 -7.41 8.74
C SER A 380 -0.21 -6.18 9.34
N ASP A 381 1.11 -6.23 9.53
CA ASP A 381 1.90 -5.12 10.07
C ASP A 381 1.95 -3.93 9.09
N LEU A 382 2.11 -4.19 7.79
CA LEU A 382 2.00 -3.15 6.76
C LEU A 382 0.60 -2.51 6.74
N ASN A 383 -0.47 -3.31 6.83
CA ASN A 383 -1.84 -2.81 6.85
C ASN A 383 -2.13 -1.98 8.12
N MET A 384 -1.57 -2.39 9.26
CA MET A 384 -1.62 -1.60 10.49
C MET A 384 -0.83 -0.29 10.36
N LYS A 385 0.30 -0.26 9.65
CA LYS A 385 1.02 1.01 9.41
C LYS A 385 0.35 1.90 8.36
N VAL A 386 -0.28 1.32 7.33
CA VAL A 386 -1.10 2.09 6.37
C VAL A 386 -2.25 2.78 7.08
N THR A 387 -3.02 2.05 7.89
CA THR A 387 -4.16 2.64 8.63
C THR A 387 -3.74 3.71 9.66
N GLN A 388 -2.57 3.58 10.30
CA GLN A 388 -1.97 4.67 11.09
C GLN A 388 -1.65 5.90 10.23
N LEU A 389 -0.95 5.72 9.10
CA LEU A 389 -0.57 6.81 8.20
C LEU A 389 -1.81 7.50 7.58
N GLU A 390 -2.90 6.78 7.39
CA GLU A 390 -4.19 7.34 6.96
C GLU A 390 -4.84 8.20 8.04
N GLN A 391 -4.78 7.79 9.32
CA GLN A 391 -5.24 8.59 10.45
C GLN A 391 -4.38 9.86 10.63
N GLU A 392 -3.06 9.73 10.62
CA GLU A 392 -2.11 10.86 10.65
C GLU A 392 -2.39 11.85 9.51
N LYS A 393 -2.66 11.35 8.29
CA LYS A 393 -3.01 12.13 7.09
C LYS A 393 -4.36 12.85 7.19
N VAL A 394 -5.34 12.28 7.90
CA VAL A 394 -6.63 12.96 8.16
C VAL A 394 -6.42 14.10 9.16
N LEU A 395 -5.76 13.85 10.30
CA LEU A 395 -5.50 14.88 11.31
C LEU A 395 -4.65 16.04 10.75
N MET A 396 -3.67 15.74 9.90
CA MET A 396 -2.87 16.76 9.21
C MET A 396 -3.68 17.57 8.18
N LYS A 397 -4.70 16.99 7.55
CA LYS A 397 -5.63 17.72 6.67
C LYS A 397 -6.53 18.65 7.49
N GLU A 398 -7.19 18.13 8.53
CA GLU A 398 -8.08 18.92 9.40
C GLU A 398 -7.34 20.12 10.01
N SER A 399 -6.10 19.90 10.47
CA SER A 399 -5.21 20.96 10.94
C SER A 399 -4.89 22.00 9.85
N SER A 400 -4.58 21.55 8.62
CA SER A 400 -4.31 22.44 7.49
C SER A 400 -5.53 23.20 6.98
N GLU A 401 -6.72 22.59 7.03
CA GLU A 401 -7.99 23.21 6.64
C GLU A 401 -8.40 24.28 7.67
N LYS A 402 -8.25 23.98 8.96
CA LYS A 402 -8.44 24.97 10.02
C LYS A 402 -7.45 26.15 9.91
N LEU A 403 -6.16 25.87 9.68
CA LEU A 403 -5.16 26.93 9.51
C LEU A 403 -5.46 27.81 8.28
N LEU A 404 -6.03 27.23 7.21
CA LEU A 404 -6.49 27.97 6.05
C LEU A 404 -7.70 28.86 6.38
N GLU A 405 -8.65 28.37 7.18
CA GLU A 405 -9.80 29.17 7.65
C GLU A 405 -9.37 30.31 8.59
N ASP A 406 -8.45 30.06 9.53
CA ASP A 406 -7.85 31.08 10.40
C ASP A 406 -7.14 32.17 9.57
N VAL A 407 -6.37 31.79 8.54
CA VAL A 407 -5.72 32.73 7.61
C VAL A 407 -6.72 33.51 6.76
N GLN A 408 -7.80 32.89 6.28
CA GLN A 408 -8.87 33.59 5.55
C GLN A 408 -9.63 34.57 6.45
N SER A 409 -9.89 34.19 7.70
CA SER A 409 -10.51 35.05 8.71
C SER A 409 -9.64 36.27 9.03
N ALA A 410 -8.33 36.06 9.25
CA ALA A 410 -7.37 37.13 9.47
C ALA A 410 -7.24 38.06 8.24
N HIS A 411 -7.18 37.49 7.03
CA HIS A 411 -7.16 38.28 5.80
C HIS A 411 -8.42 39.14 5.64
N ARG A 412 -9.62 38.59 5.91
CA ARG A 412 -10.87 39.34 5.89
C ARG A 412 -10.87 40.49 6.91
N GLN A 413 -10.40 40.25 8.14
CA GLN A 413 -10.30 41.30 9.17
C GLN A 413 -9.33 42.43 8.77
N VAL A 414 -8.19 42.08 8.16
CA VAL A 414 -7.22 43.07 7.65
C VAL A 414 -7.81 43.85 6.46
N GLN A 415 -8.55 43.18 5.57
CA GLN A 415 -9.24 43.84 4.45
C GLN A 415 -10.33 44.80 4.95
N GLU A 416 -11.22 44.34 5.84
CA GLU A 416 -12.27 45.18 6.45
C GLU A 416 -11.68 46.39 7.19
N ALA A 417 -10.57 46.22 7.92
CA ALA A 417 -9.86 47.33 8.55
C ALA A 417 -9.22 48.30 7.52
N THR A 418 -8.65 47.78 6.43
CA THR A 418 -8.06 48.58 5.34
C THR A 418 -9.13 49.40 4.62
N ASP A 419 -10.27 48.79 4.30
CA ASP A 419 -11.41 49.46 3.66
C ASP A 419 -12.01 50.52 4.59
N ARG A 420 -12.12 50.25 5.90
CA ARG A 420 -12.59 51.23 6.88
C ARG A 420 -11.66 52.44 6.99
N VAL A 421 -10.35 52.23 7.11
CA VAL A 421 -9.36 53.33 7.14
C VAL A 421 -9.34 54.09 5.82
N THR A 422 -9.53 53.41 4.69
CA THR A 422 -9.65 54.04 3.36
C THR A 422 -10.86 54.95 3.31
N ALA A 423 -12.02 54.48 3.77
CA ALA A 423 -13.25 55.26 3.84
C ALA A 423 -13.12 56.46 4.79
N GLU A 424 -12.53 56.28 5.99
CA GLU A 424 -12.22 57.37 6.93
C GLU A 424 -11.34 58.46 6.28
N LYS A 425 -10.31 58.08 5.51
CA LYS A 425 -9.45 59.04 4.80
C LYS A 425 -10.11 59.69 3.60
N CYS A 426 -10.97 58.98 2.86
CA CYS A 426 -11.78 59.58 1.80
C CYS A 426 -12.71 60.67 2.36
N GLN A 427 -13.39 60.40 3.49
CA GLN A 427 -14.28 61.37 4.14
C GLN A 427 -13.54 62.62 4.63
N GLU A 428 -12.37 62.48 5.27
CA GLU A 428 -11.59 63.64 5.71
C GLU A 428 -11.05 64.45 4.51
N ILE A 429 -10.67 63.79 3.41
CA ILE A 429 -10.28 64.45 2.16
C ILE A 429 -11.47 65.22 1.54
N GLU A 430 -12.69 64.69 1.60
CA GLU A 430 -13.90 65.38 1.12
C GLU A 430 -14.29 66.56 2.00
N LYS A 431 -14.17 66.41 3.33
CA LYS A 431 -14.36 67.49 4.30
C LYS A 431 -13.36 68.63 4.07
N ILE A 432 -12.06 68.35 3.97
CA ILE A 432 -11.02 69.36 3.69
C ILE A 432 -11.26 70.05 2.33
N LYS A 433 -11.68 69.30 1.30
CA LYS A 433 -12.07 69.90 0.00
C LYS A 433 -13.29 70.82 0.11
N TRP A 434 -14.26 70.50 0.97
CA TRP A 434 -15.43 71.34 1.20
C TRP A 434 -15.08 72.60 2.00
N GLU A 435 -14.29 72.47 3.08
CA GLU A 435 -13.78 73.57 3.89
C GLU A 435 -12.96 74.55 3.02
N TYR A 436 -11.98 74.05 2.25
CA TYR A 436 -11.19 74.86 1.31
C TYR A 436 -12.05 75.54 0.23
N LYS A 437 -13.10 74.86 -0.26
CA LYS A 437 -14.02 75.46 -1.24
C LYS A 437 -14.84 76.60 -0.63
N ASN A 438 -15.26 76.47 0.63
CA ASN A 438 -16.01 77.52 1.32
C ASN A 438 -15.12 78.74 1.59
N GLU A 439 -13.95 78.52 2.21
CA GLU A 439 -12.97 79.58 2.49
C GLU A 439 -12.55 80.31 1.20
N LYS A 440 -12.35 79.57 0.11
CA LYS A 440 -12.11 80.17 -1.21
C LYS A 440 -13.28 81.07 -1.65
N SER A 441 -14.52 80.62 -1.51
CA SER A 441 -15.72 81.40 -1.88
C SER A 441 -15.89 82.65 -1.00
N ASP A 442 -15.53 82.56 0.28
CA ASP A 442 -15.55 83.68 1.22
C ASP A 442 -14.47 84.72 0.85
N LEU A 443 -13.27 84.26 0.49
CA LEU A 443 -12.18 85.12 0.01
C LEU A 443 -12.47 85.75 -1.35
N GLU A 444 -13.09 85.03 -2.30
CA GLU A 444 -13.56 85.57 -3.57
C GLU A 444 -14.63 86.66 -3.34
N THR A 445 -15.54 86.46 -2.38
CA THR A 445 -16.55 87.46 -1.98
C THR A 445 -15.92 88.69 -1.31
N GLN A 446 -14.93 88.51 -0.42
CA GLN A 446 -14.20 89.61 0.19
C GLN A 446 -13.39 90.42 -0.83
N LEU A 447 -12.80 89.76 -1.83
CA LEU A 447 -12.06 90.42 -2.91
C LEU A 447 -12.98 91.29 -3.78
N GLU A 448 -14.18 90.82 -4.09
CA GLU A 448 -15.18 91.60 -4.82
C GLU A 448 -15.65 92.82 -4.00
N ILE A 449 -15.95 92.66 -2.71
CA ILE A 449 -16.29 93.78 -1.81
C ILE A 449 -15.15 94.81 -1.74
N CYS A 450 -13.90 94.37 -1.58
CA CYS A 450 -12.73 95.26 -1.60
C CYS A 450 -12.58 95.98 -2.96
N THR A 451 -12.95 95.32 -4.06
CA THR A 451 -12.87 95.88 -5.41
C THR A 451 -13.93 96.95 -5.64
N ILE A 452 -15.17 96.73 -5.18
CA ILE A 452 -16.26 97.71 -5.21
C ILE A 452 -15.91 98.92 -4.33
N GLN A 453 -15.49 98.71 -3.08
CA GLN A 453 -15.08 99.80 -2.18
C GLN A 453 -13.92 100.64 -2.75
N ARG A 454 -12.98 100.00 -3.45
CA ARG A 454 -11.91 100.71 -4.17
C ARG A 454 -12.46 101.55 -5.33
N GLN A 455 -13.41 101.03 -6.11
CA GLN A 455 -14.07 101.78 -7.18
C GLN A 455 -14.87 102.98 -6.64
N GLU A 456 -15.65 102.80 -5.57
CA GLU A 456 -16.38 103.90 -4.89
C GLU A 456 -15.42 104.99 -4.39
N ALA A 457 -14.27 104.61 -3.83
CA ALA A 457 -13.24 105.55 -3.39
C ALA A 457 -12.53 106.25 -4.58
N GLU A 458 -12.27 105.54 -5.67
CA GLU A 458 -11.72 106.10 -6.91
C GLU A 458 -12.68 107.11 -7.54
N GLU A 459 -13.97 106.78 -7.66
CA GLU A 459 -15.03 107.71 -8.12
C GLU A 459 -15.17 108.93 -7.21
N MET A 460 -15.14 108.75 -5.88
CA MET A 460 -15.20 109.87 -4.93
C MET A 460 -13.98 110.78 -5.06
N VAL A 461 -12.79 110.21 -5.26
CA VAL A 461 -11.56 110.97 -5.53
C VAL A 461 -11.66 111.73 -6.85
N GLU A 462 -12.21 111.14 -7.91
CA GLU A 462 -12.47 111.89 -9.15
C GLU A 462 -13.50 113.00 -8.97
N ALA A 463 -14.60 112.75 -8.24
CA ALA A 463 -15.63 113.75 -7.97
C ALA A 463 -15.08 114.94 -7.16
N LEU A 464 -14.17 114.68 -6.21
CA LEU A 464 -13.45 115.73 -5.49
C LEU A 464 -12.46 116.47 -6.40
N ARG A 465 -11.73 115.78 -7.28
CA ARG A 465 -10.84 116.41 -8.28
C ARG A 465 -11.60 117.33 -9.24
N ARG A 466 -12.78 116.91 -9.70
CA ARG A 466 -13.70 117.75 -10.52
C ARG A 466 -14.09 119.01 -9.75
N LYS A 467 -14.65 118.88 -8.54
CA LYS A 467 -15.02 120.02 -7.67
C LYS A 467 -13.86 121.00 -7.38
N VAL A 468 -12.64 120.50 -7.18
CA VAL A 468 -11.46 121.36 -7.02
C VAL A 468 -11.13 122.09 -8.32
N SER A 469 -11.14 121.42 -9.47
CA SER A 469 -10.88 122.04 -10.77
C SER A 469 -11.93 123.10 -11.14
N ASP A 470 -13.21 122.82 -10.85
CA ASP A 470 -14.32 123.75 -11.04
C ASP A 470 -14.18 124.97 -10.12
N GLY A 471 -13.90 124.76 -8.83
CA GLY A 471 -13.67 125.83 -7.85
C GLY A 471 -12.43 126.69 -8.16
N GLU A 472 -11.37 126.10 -8.71
CA GLU A 472 -10.24 126.86 -9.24
C GLU A 472 -10.63 127.70 -10.46
N GLU A 473 -11.45 127.20 -11.39
CA GLU A 473 -11.91 128.01 -12.53
C GLU A 473 -12.87 129.12 -12.09
N GLU A 474 -13.75 128.85 -11.12
CA GLU A 474 -14.54 129.89 -10.45
C GLU A 474 -13.63 130.95 -9.82
N GLN A 475 -12.59 130.56 -9.07
CA GLN A 475 -11.61 131.51 -8.53
C GLN A 475 -10.93 132.31 -9.64
N ARG A 476 -10.43 131.65 -10.71
CA ARG A 476 -9.84 132.33 -11.88
C ARG A 476 -10.82 133.29 -12.54
N ILE A 477 -12.12 132.96 -12.59
CA ILE A 477 -13.20 133.85 -13.08
C ILE A 477 -13.39 135.04 -12.13
N HIS A 478 -13.43 134.82 -10.81
CA HIS A 478 -13.56 135.86 -9.80
C HIS A 478 -12.36 136.82 -9.79
N GLU A 479 -11.13 136.31 -9.97
CA GLU A 479 -9.91 137.10 -10.13
C GLU A 479 -9.96 137.93 -11.44
N ARG A 480 -10.36 137.34 -12.57
CA ARG A 480 -10.57 138.07 -13.84
C ARG A 480 -11.63 139.18 -13.70
N LYS A 481 -12.73 138.93 -12.98
CA LYS A 481 -13.76 139.94 -12.64
C LYS A 481 -13.18 141.04 -11.74
N GLY A 482 -12.49 140.68 -10.66
CA GLY A 482 -11.88 141.63 -9.71
C GLY A 482 -10.80 142.51 -10.33
N VAL A 483 -9.93 141.95 -11.18
CA VAL A 483 -8.94 142.70 -11.98
C VAL A 483 -9.63 143.66 -12.96
N THR A 484 -10.79 143.29 -13.51
CA THR A 484 -11.58 144.17 -14.39
C THR A 484 -12.21 145.32 -13.60
N LEU A 485 -12.83 145.03 -12.45
CA LEU A 485 -13.35 146.03 -11.54
C LEU A 485 -12.26 147.00 -11.04
N MET A 486 -11.08 146.51 -10.67
CA MET A 486 -9.94 147.35 -10.30
C MET A 486 -9.45 148.22 -11.47
N LYS A 487 -9.46 147.72 -12.71
CA LYS A 487 -9.15 148.54 -13.90
C LYS A 487 -10.17 149.66 -14.08
N ASP A 488 -11.45 149.39 -13.87
CA ASP A 488 -12.52 150.40 -14.04
C ASP A 488 -12.59 151.40 -12.88
N LEU A 489 -12.40 150.97 -11.62
CA LEU A 489 -12.19 151.87 -10.49
C LEU A 489 -10.96 152.76 -10.69
N LYS A 490 -9.87 152.23 -11.27
CA LYS A 490 -8.68 153.02 -11.64
C LYS A 490 -8.97 154.03 -12.75
N LYS A 491 -9.82 153.70 -13.74
CA LYS A 491 -10.30 154.67 -14.75
C LYS A 491 -11.15 155.76 -14.09
N GLN A 492 -12.09 155.39 -13.22
CA GLN A 492 -12.96 156.33 -12.50
C GLN A 492 -12.13 157.28 -11.61
N LEU A 493 -11.16 156.77 -10.86
CA LEU A 493 -10.24 157.57 -10.06
C LEU A 493 -9.41 158.54 -10.91
N VAL A 494 -8.97 158.13 -12.11
CA VAL A 494 -8.27 159.04 -13.05
C VAL A 494 -9.23 160.07 -13.67
N ALA A 495 -10.50 159.71 -13.90
CA ALA A 495 -11.51 160.63 -14.40
C ALA A 495 -11.89 161.69 -13.35
N GLU A 496 -12.10 161.28 -12.10
CA GLU A 496 -12.38 162.20 -10.99
C GLU A 496 -11.15 163.04 -10.58
N LYS A 497 -9.93 162.51 -10.68
CA LYS A 497 -8.71 163.35 -10.60
C LYS A 497 -8.73 164.42 -11.70
N LYS A 498 -8.91 164.05 -12.97
CA LYS A 498 -9.05 165.02 -14.07
C LYS A 498 -10.21 166.00 -13.91
N ARG A 499 -11.27 165.62 -13.17
CA ARG A 499 -12.39 166.50 -12.82
C ARG A 499 -11.99 167.49 -11.74
N ALA A 500 -11.31 167.04 -10.69
CA ALA A 500 -10.73 167.88 -9.65
C ALA A 500 -9.68 168.84 -10.23
N ASP A 501 -8.78 168.36 -11.08
CA ASP A 501 -7.77 169.17 -11.80
C ASP A 501 -8.45 170.30 -12.59
N ARG A 502 -9.53 169.99 -13.33
CA ARG A 502 -10.34 170.98 -14.08
C ARG A 502 -11.14 171.94 -13.17
N LEU A 503 -11.58 171.49 -12.00
CA LEU A 503 -12.23 172.35 -11.01
C LEU A 503 -11.22 173.30 -10.37
N GLN A 504 -10.00 172.83 -10.09
CA GLN A 504 -8.90 173.66 -9.62
C GLN A 504 -8.40 174.63 -10.72
N GLU A 505 -8.37 174.22 -11.98
CA GLU A 505 -8.09 175.09 -13.12
C GLU A 505 -9.14 176.21 -13.23
N LYS A 506 -10.44 175.88 -13.16
CA LYS A 506 -11.52 176.88 -13.11
C LYS A 506 -11.43 177.81 -11.90
N LEU A 507 -11.09 177.28 -10.73
CA LEU A 507 -10.94 178.07 -9.51
C LEU A 507 -9.71 179.00 -9.61
N SER A 508 -8.63 178.55 -10.26
CA SER A 508 -7.48 179.39 -10.61
C SER A 508 -7.84 180.47 -11.63
N GLN A 509 -8.68 180.17 -12.63
CA GLN A 509 -9.19 181.17 -13.58
C GLN A 509 -10.03 182.24 -12.87
N LEU A 510 -10.94 181.84 -11.97
CA LEU A 510 -11.74 182.76 -11.14
C LEU A 510 -10.90 183.62 -10.18
N LEU A 511 -9.74 183.12 -9.71
CA LEU A 511 -8.78 183.90 -8.93
C LEU A 511 -7.89 184.81 -9.79
N THR A 512 -7.82 184.60 -11.10
CA THR A 512 -7.02 185.40 -12.03
C THR A 512 -7.84 186.50 -12.72
N ASP A 513 -9.15 186.28 -12.91
CA ASP A 513 -10.10 187.27 -13.41
C ASP A 513 -11.09 187.72 -12.32
N PRO A 514 -10.79 188.80 -11.57
CA PRO A 514 -11.60 189.23 -10.44
C PRO A 514 -13.01 189.72 -10.83
N ALA A 515 -13.29 189.99 -12.11
CA ALA A 515 -14.62 190.41 -12.56
C ALA A 515 -15.65 189.27 -12.50
N GLN A 516 -15.22 188.02 -12.71
CA GLN A 516 -16.11 186.85 -12.62
C GLN A 516 -16.41 186.45 -11.18
N LEU A 517 -15.48 186.70 -10.26
CA LEU A 517 -15.63 186.37 -8.84
C LEU A 517 -16.80 187.14 -8.21
N THR A 518 -16.96 188.43 -8.54
CA THR A 518 -18.10 189.26 -8.08
C THR A 518 -19.45 188.69 -8.50
N ALA A 519 -19.58 188.24 -9.76
CA ALA A 519 -20.83 187.72 -10.30
C ALA A 519 -21.27 186.41 -9.62
N ILE A 520 -20.32 185.54 -9.27
CA ILE A 520 -20.60 184.30 -8.54
C ILE A 520 -20.96 184.60 -7.08
N THR A 521 -20.33 185.57 -6.42
CA THR A 521 -20.72 185.97 -5.05
C THR A 521 -22.17 186.45 -4.97
N THR A 522 -22.69 187.14 -6.00
CA THR A 522 -24.11 187.51 -6.06
C THR A 522 -25.01 186.28 -6.15
N ALA A 523 -24.68 185.30 -6.98
CA ALA A 523 -25.46 184.06 -7.13
C ALA A 523 -25.37 183.12 -5.91
N VAL A 524 -24.29 183.19 -5.13
CA VAL A 524 -24.10 182.41 -3.89
C VAL A 524 -24.81 183.05 -2.69
N SER A 525 -25.25 184.32 -2.80
CA SER A 525 -25.94 185.03 -1.70
C SER A 525 -27.42 184.64 -1.53
N GLU A 526 -27.99 183.81 -2.41
CA GLU A 526 -29.37 183.29 -2.32
C GLU A 526 -29.43 181.78 -2.04
N ALA A 527 -28.35 181.19 -1.48
CA ALA A 527 -28.29 179.76 -1.15
C ALA A 527 -27.81 179.52 0.29
N GLY A 528 -28.74 179.27 1.22
CA GLY A 528 -28.45 178.95 2.63
C GLY A 528 -29.59 178.17 3.32
N ASP A 529 -29.18 177.28 4.24
CA ASP A 529 -29.93 176.55 5.30
C ASP A 529 -31.13 175.67 4.89
N ASP A 530 -31.27 174.37 5.23
CA ASP A 530 -30.41 173.32 5.85
C ASP A 530 -30.77 171.95 5.18
N VAL A 531 -29.94 170.94 4.90
CA VAL A 531 -28.53 170.54 5.15
C VAL A 531 -28.31 169.34 6.12
N SER A 532 -29.25 168.98 7.00
CA SER A 532 -29.15 167.81 7.92
C SER A 532 -30.11 166.65 7.55
N SER A 533 -29.86 165.36 7.86
CA SER A 533 -28.88 164.74 8.77
C SER A 533 -28.14 163.53 8.15
N VAL A 534 -27.04 163.11 8.80
CA VAL A 534 -26.10 162.04 8.37
C VAL A 534 -26.06 160.89 9.39
N SER A 535 -25.61 159.70 8.96
CA SER A 535 -25.29 158.44 9.69
C SER A 535 -26.22 157.27 9.31
N SER A 536 -25.76 156.02 9.22
CA SER A 536 -24.60 155.42 9.91
C SER A 536 -23.73 154.54 9.02
N TRP A 537 -22.41 154.63 9.21
CA TRP A 537 -21.46 153.54 8.94
C TRP A 537 -21.12 152.88 10.28
N SER A 538 -20.91 151.56 10.32
CA SER A 538 -20.37 150.89 11.51
C SER A 538 -19.43 149.74 11.17
N LEU A 539 -18.18 149.92 11.60
CA LEU A 539 -17.15 148.95 11.96
C LEU A 539 -16.90 147.69 11.09
N VAL A 540 -15.72 147.72 10.46
CA VAL A 540 -14.94 146.56 10.06
C VAL A 540 -14.51 145.74 11.29
N SER A 541 -14.68 144.41 11.20
CA SER A 541 -13.82 143.36 11.77
C SER A 541 -14.12 142.05 11.01
N GLY A 542 -13.18 141.11 10.80
CA GLY A 542 -11.76 141.15 11.15
C GLY A 542 -11.20 139.77 11.53
N GLU A 543 -11.00 138.89 10.53
CA GLU A 543 -10.19 137.64 10.63
C GLU A 543 -10.68 136.55 11.64
N PRO A 544 -10.05 135.36 11.73
CA PRO A 544 -9.26 134.58 10.74
C PRO A 544 -9.76 133.13 10.55
N ARG A 545 -8.96 132.30 9.86
CA ARG A 545 -8.95 130.82 9.96
C ARG A 545 -8.30 130.35 11.28
N GLU A 546 -8.59 129.11 11.68
CA GLU A 546 -7.68 128.02 12.15
C GLU A 546 -8.63 126.83 12.51
N SER A 547 -8.44 125.54 12.19
CA SER A 547 -7.34 124.58 12.29
C SER A 547 -6.84 124.28 13.71
N SER A 548 -7.21 123.12 14.26
CA SER A 548 -6.28 122.24 14.98
C SER A 548 -6.95 120.91 15.37
N THR A 549 -6.13 119.94 15.78
CA THR A 549 -6.51 118.56 16.12
C THR A 549 -6.35 118.26 17.62
N ARG A 550 -7.11 117.25 18.07
CA ARG A 550 -6.84 116.35 19.21
C ARG A 550 -7.09 116.83 20.65
N GLU A 551 -7.59 115.86 21.42
CA GLU A 551 -7.36 115.60 22.84
C GLU A 551 -7.74 116.66 23.88
N ASN A 552 -8.78 116.32 24.69
CA ASN A 552 -8.47 115.73 25.99
C ASN A 552 -9.59 114.79 26.51
N SER A 553 -9.36 114.19 27.67
CA SER A 553 -10.22 113.20 28.34
C SER A 553 -10.68 113.67 29.74
N ILE A 554 -11.16 112.74 30.58
CA ILE A 554 -11.50 112.90 32.02
C ILE A 554 -12.94 113.39 32.34
N ILE A 555 -13.85 112.40 32.43
CA ILE A 555 -14.67 112.05 33.61
C ILE A 555 -15.05 113.19 34.60
N VAL A 556 -16.36 113.49 34.69
CA VAL A 556 -17.06 113.81 35.96
C VAL A 556 -18.44 113.15 35.95
N SER A 557 -18.88 112.60 37.08
CA SER A 557 -20.17 111.91 37.25
C SER A 557 -21.37 112.87 37.37
N PRO A 558 -22.60 112.35 37.24
CA PRO A 558 -23.70 112.76 38.10
C PRO A 558 -24.23 111.60 38.96
N GLN A 559 -24.67 111.89 40.18
CA GLN A 559 -25.49 110.97 40.97
C GLN A 559 -26.92 110.92 40.39
N GLY A 560 -27.53 109.74 40.34
CA GLY A 560 -28.93 109.57 39.95
C GLY A 560 -29.42 108.16 40.27
N SER A 561 -30.03 107.98 41.45
CA SER A 561 -30.54 106.67 41.89
C SER A 561 -31.94 106.38 41.32
N PRO A 562 -32.12 105.36 40.47
CA PRO A 562 -33.45 104.90 40.04
C PRO A 562 -34.13 104.06 41.14
N PRO A 563 -35.46 103.87 41.07
CA PRO A 563 -36.23 103.12 42.06
C PRO A 563 -35.99 101.59 41.97
N PRO A 564 -36.23 100.83 43.06
CA PRO A 564 -36.12 99.38 43.04
C PRO A 564 -37.21 98.74 42.17
N GLY A 565 -36.82 97.86 41.24
CA GLY A 565 -37.74 96.99 40.49
C GLY A 565 -37.65 97.05 38.97
N MET A 566 -36.95 98.03 38.38
CA MET A 566 -36.70 98.09 36.94
C MET A 566 -35.24 97.80 36.62
N VAL A 567 -34.94 96.56 36.22
CA VAL A 567 -33.68 96.23 35.54
C VAL A 567 -33.74 96.91 34.17
N THR A 568 -32.83 97.83 33.89
CA THR A 568 -32.83 98.51 32.57
C THR A 568 -32.52 97.50 31.47
N GLU A 569 -33.09 97.70 30.28
CA GLU A 569 -32.85 96.84 29.12
C GLU A 569 -31.36 96.72 28.78
N GLU A 570 -30.60 97.80 28.97
CA GLU A 570 -29.14 97.82 28.92
C GLU A 570 -28.48 96.89 29.95
N THR A 571 -28.99 96.86 31.19
CA THR A 571 -28.49 95.94 32.24
C THR A 571 -28.79 94.49 31.89
N VAL A 572 -29.98 94.18 31.35
CA VAL A 572 -30.31 92.84 30.85
C VAL A 572 -29.40 92.47 29.67
N SER A 573 -29.19 93.38 28.72
CA SER A 573 -28.32 93.17 27.57
C SER A 573 -26.85 92.96 27.98
N LEU A 574 -26.36 93.68 28.98
CA LEU A 574 -25.02 93.51 29.53
C LEU A 574 -24.87 92.17 30.27
N VAL A 575 -25.87 91.74 31.03
CA VAL A 575 -25.88 90.42 31.68
C VAL A 575 -25.94 89.28 30.65
N ASN A 576 -26.79 89.40 29.62
CA ASN A 576 -26.87 88.43 28.53
C ASN A 576 -25.54 88.34 27.76
N ARG A 577 -24.93 89.49 27.42
CA ARG A 577 -23.62 89.52 26.74
C ARG A 577 -22.49 89.00 27.64
N LEU A 578 -22.56 89.24 28.95
CA LEU A 578 -21.59 88.69 29.91
C LEU A 578 -21.73 87.17 30.04
N THR A 579 -22.95 86.63 30.07
CA THR A 579 -23.18 85.18 30.09
C THR A 579 -22.78 84.50 28.78
N GLU A 580 -23.04 85.13 27.62
CA GLU A 580 -22.56 84.68 26.32
C GLU A 580 -21.02 84.68 26.25
N VAL A 581 -20.36 85.77 26.65
CA VAL A 581 -18.88 85.84 26.71
C VAL A 581 -18.31 84.82 27.70
N GLN A 582 -18.96 84.59 28.84
CA GLN A 582 -18.54 83.60 29.83
C GLN A 582 -18.71 82.16 29.31
N GLN A 583 -19.77 81.88 28.54
CA GLN A 583 -20.00 80.55 27.94
C GLN A 583 -19.08 80.29 26.75
N ASN A 584 -18.83 81.30 25.90
CA ASN A 584 -17.84 81.24 24.83
C ASN A 584 -16.42 81.05 25.41
N LYS A 585 -16.10 81.74 26.52
CA LYS A 585 -14.86 81.52 27.27
C LYS A 585 -14.77 80.07 27.77
N TRP A 586 -15.82 79.53 28.39
CA TRP A 586 -15.82 78.16 28.91
C TRP A 586 -15.65 77.11 27.80
N GLN A 587 -16.30 77.30 26.63
CA GLN A 587 -16.09 76.45 25.45
C GLN A 587 -14.66 76.54 24.90
N LEU A 588 -14.01 77.71 24.97
CA LEU A 588 -12.60 77.87 24.61
C LEU A 588 -11.67 77.19 25.63
N GLU A 589 -11.96 77.27 26.93
CA GLU A 589 -11.21 76.56 27.99
C GLU A 589 -11.36 75.03 27.87
N GLU A 590 -12.55 74.52 27.56
CA GLU A 590 -12.79 73.10 27.23
C GLU A 590 -12.04 72.68 25.97
N ARG A 591 -12.08 73.49 24.90
CA ARG A 591 -11.34 73.21 23.65
C ARG A 591 -9.83 73.27 23.84
N ILE A 592 -9.31 74.15 24.68
CA ILE A 592 -7.89 74.18 25.09
C ILE A 592 -7.56 72.89 25.85
N THR A 593 -8.39 72.48 26.82
CA THR A 593 -8.19 71.24 27.59
C THR A 593 -8.18 70.00 26.68
N HIS A 594 -9.01 69.95 25.65
CA HIS A 594 -8.99 68.92 24.62
C HIS A 594 -7.74 68.97 23.72
N LEU A 595 -7.24 70.15 23.36
CA LEU A 595 -6.01 70.30 22.60
C LEU A 595 -4.77 69.93 23.44
N GLU A 596 -4.72 70.30 24.72
CA GLU A 596 -3.64 69.95 25.64
C GLU A 596 -3.58 68.45 25.91
N SER A 597 -4.73 67.81 26.18
CA SER A 597 -4.80 66.35 26.36
C SER A 597 -4.49 65.59 25.06
N SER A 598 -4.93 66.08 23.89
CA SER A 598 -4.56 65.52 22.59
C SER A 598 -3.07 65.73 22.26
N ALA A 599 -2.47 66.85 22.66
CA ALA A 599 -1.05 67.13 22.46
C ALA A 599 -0.17 66.27 23.38
N ALA A 600 -0.59 66.07 24.63
CA ALA A 600 0.05 65.14 25.56
C ALA A 600 0.00 63.70 25.02
N ALA A 601 -1.17 63.23 24.55
CA ALA A 601 -1.31 61.91 23.93
C ALA A 601 -0.44 61.75 22.66
N MET A 602 -0.32 62.81 21.84
CA MET A 602 0.56 62.82 20.67
C MET A 602 2.04 62.80 21.06
N ALA A 603 2.45 63.52 22.11
CA ALA A 603 3.82 63.47 22.63
C ALA A 603 4.16 62.06 23.15
N ASP A 604 3.23 61.42 23.84
CA ASP A 604 3.34 60.04 24.33
C ASP A 604 3.49 59.02 23.18
N ASP A 605 2.71 59.17 22.11
CA ASP A 605 2.81 58.36 20.90
C ASP A 605 4.12 58.59 20.13
N LEU A 606 4.58 59.84 20.03
CA LEU A 606 5.89 60.18 19.48
C LEU A 606 7.04 59.61 20.32
N LEU A 607 6.95 59.61 21.64
CA LEU A 607 7.92 58.96 22.53
C LEU A 607 7.93 57.44 22.35
N LYS A 608 6.76 56.79 22.28
CA LYS A 608 6.64 55.34 22.02
C LYS A 608 7.21 54.97 20.65
N LYS A 609 6.89 55.73 19.60
CA LYS A 609 7.45 55.54 18.25
C LYS A 609 8.96 55.79 18.22
N SER A 610 9.45 56.80 18.93
CA SER A 610 10.90 57.07 19.06
C SER A 610 11.62 55.92 19.78
N ALA A 611 11.02 55.34 20.82
CA ALA A 611 11.56 54.17 21.51
C ALA A 611 11.59 52.92 20.62
N ILE A 612 10.55 52.69 19.80
CA ILE A 612 10.52 51.60 18.81
C ILE A 612 11.60 51.80 17.74
N ILE A 613 11.72 53.02 17.20
CA ILE A 613 12.78 53.38 16.23
C ILE A 613 14.17 53.20 16.87
N GLN A 614 14.36 53.62 18.12
CA GLN A 614 15.61 53.44 18.85
C GLN A 614 15.95 51.94 19.05
N HIS A 615 14.97 51.11 19.42
CA HIS A 615 15.13 49.66 19.53
C HIS A 615 15.59 49.06 18.21
N PHE A 616 14.88 49.35 17.10
CA PHE A 616 15.29 48.90 15.78
C PHE A 616 16.68 49.44 15.38
N CYS A 617 17.00 50.71 15.62
CA CYS A 617 18.32 51.27 15.33
C CYS A 617 19.45 50.69 16.20
N MET A 618 19.14 50.05 17.33
CA MET A 618 20.09 49.29 18.14
C MET A 618 20.23 47.86 17.63
N ASP A 619 19.13 47.19 17.28
CA ASP A 619 19.15 45.83 16.69
C ASP A 619 19.86 45.80 15.34
N HIS A 620 19.59 46.76 14.45
CA HIS A 620 20.25 46.83 13.13
C HIS A 620 21.78 46.96 13.26
N LYS A 621 22.27 47.72 14.25
CA LYS A 621 23.71 47.87 14.51
C LYS A 621 24.38 46.58 15.00
N ASN A 622 23.63 45.69 15.67
CA ASN A 622 24.12 44.37 16.02
C ASN A 622 24.09 43.39 14.83
N ASN A 623 23.31 43.69 13.77
CA ASN A 623 23.09 42.79 12.64
C ASN A 623 23.99 43.08 11.41
N GLU A 624 24.53 44.29 11.27
CA GLU A 624 25.43 44.66 10.15
C GLU A 624 26.81 43.96 10.16
N HIS A 625 27.20 43.30 11.26
CA HIS A 625 28.52 42.67 11.42
C HIS A 625 28.65 41.22 10.89
N ARG A 626 27.81 40.79 9.93
CA ARG A 626 27.79 39.38 9.46
C ARG A 626 27.77 39.11 7.95
N VAL A 627 28.13 40.08 7.11
CA VAL A 627 28.51 39.86 5.68
C VAL A 627 29.78 40.66 5.35
N SER A 628 30.61 40.15 4.43
CA SER A 628 31.97 40.64 4.13
C SER A 628 32.12 40.97 2.61
N PRO A 629 33.28 41.40 2.06
CA PRO A 629 33.37 42.79 1.58
C PRO A 629 33.88 42.97 0.14
N HIS A 630 33.43 44.01 -0.60
CA HIS A 630 34.22 44.55 -1.72
C HIS A 630 33.88 45.99 -2.18
N LEU A 631 34.94 46.72 -2.54
CA LEU A 631 35.07 47.83 -3.50
C LEU A 631 34.44 49.23 -3.25
N SER A 632 35.32 50.23 -3.32
CA SER A 632 35.14 51.69 -3.16
C SER A 632 34.97 52.42 -4.55
N PRO A 633 34.85 53.77 -4.71
CA PRO A 633 35.49 54.87 -3.95
C PRO A 633 34.60 56.10 -3.58
N ALA A 634 35.24 57.17 -3.09
CA ALA A 634 34.69 58.39 -2.45
C ALA A 634 34.53 59.58 -3.47
N PRO A 635 34.35 60.90 -3.13
CA PRO A 635 34.60 61.62 -1.85
C PRO A 635 33.60 62.74 -1.42
N ASP A 636 33.98 63.44 -0.32
CA ASP A 636 33.61 64.81 0.11
C ASP A 636 32.17 65.11 0.63
N THR A 637 31.94 66.00 1.61
CA THR A 637 32.76 67.06 2.26
C THR A 637 32.62 67.16 3.81
N LEU A 638 33.69 67.62 4.48
CA LEU A 638 33.82 68.34 5.78
C LEU A 638 32.78 68.19 6.93
N GLY A 639 33.28 67.96 8.17
CA GLY A 639 32.48 68.12 9.41
C GLY A 639 33.13 67.70 10.73
N ASP A 640 34.37 68.13 11.03
CA ASP A 640 35.11 67.68 12.24
C ASP A 640 34.63 68.31 13.57
N LYS A 641 34.95 67.63 14.68
CA LYS A 641 34.79 67.93 16.13
C LYS A 641 33.45 67.55 16.77
N LEU A 642 33.46 66.44 17.54
CA LEU A 642 32.95 66.41 18.95
C LEU A 642 33.26 65.11 19.75
N ASN A 643 34.28 64.33 19.39
CA ASN A 643 34.51 62.99 19.97
C ASN A 643 34.92 62.92 21.46
N VAL A 644 35.23 64.04 22.12
CA VAL A 644 35.68 64.04 23.54
C VAL A 644 34.54 63.73 24.52
N ARG A 645 33.30 64.16 24.24
CA ARG A 645 32.17 64.03 25.18
C ARG A 645 31.72 62.58 25.35
N ARG A 646 31.66 61.83 24.24
CA ARG A 646 31.26 60.41 24.20
C ARG A 646 32.20 59.49 24.99
N VAL A 647 33.50 59.77 25.00
CA VAL A 647 34.48 58.98 25.76
C VAL A 647 34.29 59.13 27.27
N LEU A 648 33.92 60.33 27.74
CA LEU A 648 33.71 60.59 29.18
C LEU A 648 32.44 59.94 29.73
N GLU A 649 31.40 59.77 28.90
CA GLU A 649 30.16 59.08 29.28
C GLU A 649 30.38 57.57 29.45
N MET A 650 31.14 56.92 28.57
CA MET A 650 31.44 55.48 28.68
C MET A 650 32.24 55.11 29.95
N VAL A 651 32.99 56.06 30.52
CA VAL A 651 33.82 55.84 31.72
C VAL A 651 33.05 56.10 33.02
N ARG A 652 31.83 56.67 32.97
CA ARG A 652 31.08 57.08 34.18
C ARG A 652 29.62 56.63 34.21
N GLY A 653 29.27 55.52 33.54
CA GLY A 653 27.88 55.05 33.46
C GLY A 653 27.70 53.52 33.30
N GLY A 654 27.63 52.81 34.43
CA GLY A 654 26.70 51.69 34.76
C GLY A 654 26.51 50.44 33.88
N GLY A 655 26.88 50.43 32.59
CA GLY A 655 26.31 49.50 31.59
C GLY A 655 26.49 48.00 31.84
N GLY A 656 27.50 47.59 32.61
CA GLY A 656 27.70 46.18 32.99
C GLY A 656 26.70 45.68 34.02
N GLU A 657 26.33 46.51 35.01
CA GLU A 657 25.48 46.07 36.12
C GLU A 657 24.01 45.99 35.70
N GLU A 658 23.54 46.93 34.88
CA GLU A 658 22.17 46.92 34.36
C GLU A 658 21.94 45.75 33.38
N SER A 659 22.94 45.43 32.55
CA SER A 659 22.91 44.22 31.71
C SER A 659 22.85 42.93 32.54
N LEU A 660 23.64 42.83 33.61
CA LEU A 660 23.59 41.67 34.51
C LEU A 660 22.26 41.58 35.28
N ARG A 661 21.65 42.70 35.68
CA ARG A 661 20.30 42.72 36.28
C ARG A 661 19.22 42.31 35.27
N GLU A 662 19.32 42.76 34.02
CA GLU A 662 18.42 42.37 32.93
C GLU A 662 18.50 40.87 32.62
N ILE A 663 19.72 40.31 32.56
CA ILE A 663 19.95 38.88 32.36
C ILE A 663 19.43 38.06 33.54
N ASN A 664 19.70 38.47 34.79
CA ASN A 664 19.17 37.78 35.96
C ASN A 664 17.64 37.84 36.04
N ARG A 665 17.01 38.97 35.69
CA ARG A 665 15.55 39.10 35.59
C ARG A 665 14.97 38.15 34.54
N ARG A 666 15.60 38.03 33.37
CA ARG A 666 15.17 37.08 32.32
C ARG A 666 15.33 35.63 32.77
N LEU A 667 16.45 35.28 33.41
CA LEU A 667 16.68 33.95 33.98
C LEU A 667 15.65 33.63 35.06
N GLN A 668 15.35 34.56 35.97
CA GLN A 668 14.35 34.38 37.02
C GLN A 668 12.96 34.14 36.42
N ASN A 669 12.50 35.00 35.49
CA ASN A 669 11.21 34.83 34.83
C ASN A 669 11.10 33.47 34.11
N LEU A 670 12.17 33.03 33.44
CA LEU A 670 12.21 31.76 32.71
C LEU A 670 12.24 30.55 33.67
N LEU A 671 12.88 30.70 34.84
CA LEU A 671 12.83 29.72 35.92
C LEU A 671 11.43 29.62 36.54
N GLU A 672 10.78 30.75 36.81
CA GLU A 672 9.40 30.83 37.32
C GLU A 672 8.39 30.23 36.32
N GLU A 673 8.54 30.52 35.02
CA GLU A 673 7.73 29.91 33.96
C GLU A 673 7.96 28.39 33.86
N THR A 674 9.21 27.94 33.99
CA THR A 674 9.56 26.51 33.96
C THR A 674 9.04 25.76 35.20
N LEU A 675 9.12 26.38 36.38
CA LEU A 675 8.54 25.85 37.62
C LEU A 675 7.02 25.82 37.56
N GLY A 676 6.38 26.85 37.00
CA GLY A 676 4.93 26.86 36.75
C GLY A 676 4.48 25.73 35.82
N LYS A 677 5.22 25.51 34.72
CA LYS A 677 4.98 24.37 33.80
C LYS A 677 5.20 23.03 34.48
N ASN A 678 6.27 22.85 35.25
CA ASN A 678 6.51 21.60 36.00
C ASN A 678 5.45 21.36 37.07
N MET A 679 4.98 22.38 37.79
CA MET A 679 3.89 22.26 38.76
C MET A 679 2.58 21.85 38.09
N GLN A 680 2.28 22.42 36.91
CA GLN A 680 1.11 22.00 36.13
C GLN A 680 1.25 20.57 35.62
N LEU A 681 2.40 20.19 35.06
CA LEU A 681 2.69 18.81 34.62
C LEU A 681 2.61 17.80 35.76
N HIS A 682 3.11 18.12 36.96
CA HIS A 682 2.94 17.26 38.14
C HIS A 682 1.46 17.08 38.51
N LYS A 683 0.66 18.15 38.44
CA LYS A 683 -0.78 18.10 38.69
C LYS A 683 -1.54 17.30 37.63
N ASP A 684 -1.13 17.39 36.36
CA ASP A 684 -1.72 16.62 35.28
C ASP A 684 -1.33 15.14 35.35
N VAL A 685 -0.10 14.81 35.74
CA VAL A 685 0.34 13.45 36.06
C VAL A 685 -0.41 12.90 37.28
N GLU A 686 -0.66 13.70 38.31
CA GLU A 686 -1.47 13.31 39.46
C GLU A 686 -2.94 13.07 39.08
N ASN A 687 -3.54 13.95 38.28
CA ASN A 687 -4.89 13.78 37.73
C ASN A 687 -5.01 12.50 36.89
N LEU A 688 -4.04 12.24 36.00
CA LEU A 688 -3.99 11.02 35.18
C LEU A 688 -3.78 9.77 36.04
N SER A 689 -2.93 9.83 37.06
CA SER A 689 -2.74 8.75 38.03
C SER A 689 -4.03 8.44 38.80
N GLN A 690 -4.77 9.46 39.25
CA GLN A 690 -6.08 9.29 39.86
C GLN A 690 -7.11 8.69 38.90
N GLN A 691 -7.14 9.11 37.64
CA GLN A 691 -8.02 8.52 36.61
C GLN A 691 -7.66 7.06 36.31
N VAL A 692 -6.38 6.72 36.17
CA VAL A 692 -5.90 5.34 35.99
C VAL A 692 -6.23 4.50 37.22
N HIS A 693 -6.11 5.03 38.43
CA HIS A 693 -6.51 4.33 39.65
C HIS A 693 -8.03 4.11 39.73
N GLN A 694 -8.85 5.09 39.33
CA GLN A 694 -10.30 4.94 39.25
C GLN A 694 -10.71 3.92 38.19
N LEU A 695 -10.11 3.95 37.00
CA LEU A 695 -10.36 2.98 35.92
C LEU A 695 -9.90 1.58 36.31
N SER A 696 -8.75 1.44 36.98
CA SER A 696 -8.26 0.17 37.54
C SER A 696 -9.23 -0.39 38.60
N LYS A 697 -9.74 0.47 39.49
CA LYS A 697 -10.74 0.08 40.50
C LYS A 697 -12.09 -0.32 39.88
N LEU A 698 -12.53 0.37 38.83
CA LEU A 698 -13.72 0.00 38.05
C LEU A 698 -13.52 -1.31 37.28
N ALA A 699 -12.32 -1.56 36.75
CA ALA A 699 -11.97 -2.82 36.12
C ALA A 699 -11.95 -3.99 37.12
N ALA A 700 -11.40 -3.78 38.33
CA ALA A 700 -11.41 -4.77 39.41
C ALA A 700 -12.85 -5.16 39.83
N VAL A 701 -13.72 -4.18 40.06
CA VAL A 701 -15.15 -4.42 40.36
C VAL A 701 -15.87 -5.11 39.19
N LYS A 702 -15.44 -4.87 37.94
CA LYS A 702 -15.97 -5.59 36.78
C LYS A 702 -15.50 -7.05 36.74
N THR A 703 -14.25 -7.34 37.09
CA THR A 703 -13.77 -8.72 37.21
C THR A 703 -14.39 -9.49 38.39
N GLU A 704 -14.86 -8.81 39.44
CA GLU A 704 -15.64 -9.45 40.52
C GLU A 704 -17.09 -9.76 40.14
N SER A 705 -17.64 -9.14 39.08
CA SER A 705 -19.03 -9.36 38.65
C SER A 705 -19.19 -10.39 37.52
N ASP A 706 -18.14 -10.72 36.78
CA ASP A 706 -18.14 -11.64 35.64
C ASP A 706 -17.57 -13.06 35.98
N LEU A 707 -17.86 -13.60 37.18
CA LEU A 707 -17.46 -14.96 37.60
C LEU A 707 -18.67 -15.87 37.93
N PRO A 708 -18.87 -17.00 37.21
CA PRO A 708 -19.87 -18.00 37.56
C PRO A 708 -19.40 -18.92 38.70
N ALA A 709 -20.30 -19.31 39.60
CA ALA A 709 -19.96 -20.11 40.77
C ALA A 709 -19.68 -21.60 40.44
N ALA A 710 -18.50 -22.10 40.83
CA ALA A 710 -18.22 -23.55 40.89
C ALA A 710 -17.05 -23.92 41.84
N VAL A 711 -17.42 -24.59 42.95
CA VAL A 711 -16.66 -25.63 43.69
C VAL A 711 -15.38 -25.24 44.46
N ASP A 712 -15.41 -25.52 45.77
CA ASP A 712 -14.26 -25.51 46.68
C ASP A 712 -13.26 -26.65 46.42
N VAL A 713 -11.95 -26.36 46.58
CA VAL A 713 -10.96 -27.35 47.02
C VAL A 713 -9.98 -26.69 48.01
N TYR A 714 -9.72 -27.38 49.12
CA TYR A 714 -8.75 -27.00 50.15
C TYR A 714 -7.31 -26.88 49.60
N ASN A 715 -6.53 -25.90 50.10
CA ASN A 715 -5.41 -26.24 51.00
C ASN A 715 -4.81 -25.05 51.74
N GLU A 716 -4.23 -25.35 52.90
CA GLU A 716 -3.50 -24.42 53.76
C GLU A 716 -2.04 -24.26 53.29
N THR A 717 -1.47 -23.04 53.32
CA THR A 717 -0.08 -22.84 53.73
C THR A 717 0.12 -21.42 54.28
N GLN A 718 1.05 -21.25 55.23
CA GLN A 718 1.31 -19.98 55.91
C GLN A 718 2.23 -19.04 55.10
N PRO A 719 2.18 -17.71 55.33
CA PRO A 719 3.21 -16.79 54.88
C PRO A 719 4.46 -16.90 55.76
N SER A 720 5.52 -17.51 55.25
CA SER A 720 6.85 -17.52 55.87
C SER A 720 7.70 -16.33 55.41
N SER A 721 8.71 -15.98 56.22
CA SER A 721 9.57 -14.81 56.08
C SER A 721 10.72 -14.96 55.07
N GLU A 722 11.48 -13.85 54.93
CA GLU A 722 12.76 -13.70 54.22
C GLU A 722 12.65 -13.43 52.69
N GLY A 723 13.51 -12.61 52.07
CA GLY A 723 14.75 -11.99 52.57
C GLY A 723 15.02 -10.56 52.05
N ARG A 724 16.21 -10.03 52.35
CA ARG A 724 16.65 -8.64 52.07
C ARG A 724 16.90 -8.39 50.57
N PRO A 725 16.72 -7.15 50.08
CA PRO A 725 17.70 -6.52 49.21
C PRO A 725 18.84 -5.96 50.07
N ASP A 726 20.06 -6.41 49.85
CA ASP A 726 21.28 -5.86 50.47
C ASP A 726 22.23 -5.41 49.35
N THR A 727 23.01 -4.36 49.64
CA THR A 727 24.06 -3.74 48.79
C THR A 727 23.68 -3.22 47.38
N SER A 728 24.46 -2.33 46.75
CA SER A 728 25.01 -1.04 47.25
C SER A 728 25.56 -0.20 46.10
N VAL A 729 25.24 1.11 46.11
CA VAL A 729 26.09 2.26 45.69
C VAL A 729 27.03 2.07 44.49
N SER A 730 26.69 2.74 43.39
CA SER A 730 27.54 3.75 42.72
C SER A 730 26.65 4.76 42.00
#